data_AF-A0A7X9JXK8-F1
#
_entry.id   AF-A0A7X9JXK8-F1
#
_cell.length_a   1.000
_cell.length_b   1.000
_cell.length_c   1.000
_cell.angle_alpha   90.00
_cell.angle_beta   90.00
_cell.angle_gamma   90.00
#
_symmetry.space_group_name_H-M   'P 1'
#
loop_
_entity.id
_entity.type
_entity.pdbx_description
1 polymer ?
#
loop_
_entity_poly.entity_id
_entity_poly.type
_entity_poly.pdbx_seq_one_letter_code
_entity_poly.pdbx_strand_id
1 'polypeptide(L)'
;MNAFQTVAEFKAYRKSIIENHKKHPAKPCLVICGGTGGQASGSNDLIRIIKRRILEQNLQDKLALRITGCLGFCEMDPFIIVEPGYNLYPKLKMVDVSRIVDAAVKGEVVEELLYREPGSTVKRFTEQDIPFFQGQTRIVLGQNQHLDPIRISNYLKTGGYEALEKALEKPDGNWIVEEILKSRLRGRGGAGFLTGKKWELARNVNKGHTPKYIICNADEGDPGAYMDRSMLEGNPHAVIEGMIIAAIAIGANNGIIYVRTEYPLAIKHASIALREARRLDLLGKNILGTSIDFDIEIFQGAGAFVCGEETALIKSIEGKMGEPRQRPPFPIQKGLFGHPTCINNVETLSNIPYIIKHGADEYLKIGTANNSGTKIFSLVGKIKNTGLVEVPLGTPISTVVYDIGGGPSGSAKIKAIQTGGPSGGCIPSSMFDLPIDYDSLAKAGSIMGSGGMIVMDQNTCMVDVAKYFMNFLKDESCGKCFTCRKGTQRLHEILEDITRGKGTSGHLILLDELAQTVKDTTMCGLGQTAANPVLSTLRYFRDEYERHINDKRCDAFVCKELTGAPCQAACPVDTEPWHYVALVEKGEYEEAYRVIRSANPFPAVSSRVCDRKCESRCNLGISGGEAVGIRAIKRFVTDRIDSSAYKPKLGRKKKQEIAVVGAGPAGVTAAHCLSLLGYGVTVFEAEDRPGGMLSCSLPSYRLPKNIVEKEIKTLLNKNIKVEYGRALGKDLTIQDLQQKFSAIFLSIGAHESWPLNLENEDVEGVFPSIQFLKAFNMRGEELARGHVGVIGGGNSAVDAARVALRQKEVISVSLLYRRTREEMPAYEEEIDAALEEGVRIETLISPVKIHVRQEEIEAAIREGVELETLVTPIKIYSKEGRVVGIECIKNRLGEIDASGRRKPTPIPGSEFRLELDTLIVAIGEKPKSEFLAHMGLEIDKGGRIKINRKTLETSMKGVFAGGDLVTGPNTVIDAIAAGKKAAQSIDRFLQNKPLTIPATPKLPSVFIEPAAVDETAAQALRRVEPAVLPPSARIKNFREVTMALPEDQARAECRRCLRCDLAFTSKQTIGQPMAVAMGGVQHD
;
A
#
# COMPACT_ATOMS: atom_id res chain seq x y z
N MET A 1 -10.14 35.85 44.00
CA MET A 1 -9.86 35.20 42.69
C MET A 1 -10.21 36.21 41.62
N ASN A 2 -9.38 36.35 40.59
CA ASN A 2 -9.40 37.56 39.77
C ASN A 2 -10.37 37.38 38.59
N ALA A 3 -11.54 37.99 38.73
CA ALA A 3 -12.28 38.55 37.60
C ALA A 3 -11.50 39.76 37.06
N PHE A 4 -11.44 39.96 35.75
CA PHE A 4 -10.69 41.06 35.12
C PHE A 4 -11.65 42.12 34.58
N GLN A 5 -11.55 43.33 35.13
CA GLN A 5 -12.43 44.44 34.78
C GLN A 5 -11.84 45.38 33.73
N THR A 6 -10.59 45.15 33.30
CA THR A 6 -10.01 45.84 32.14
C THR A 6 -9.11 44.93 31.29
N VAL A 7 -9.01 45.23 29.99
CA VAL A 7 -8.03 44.61 29.08
C VAL A 7 -6.59 44.80 29.59
N ALA A 8 -6.30 45.92 30.26
CA ALA A 8 -4.98 46.21 30.83
C ALA A 8 -4.61 45.26 31.99
N GLU A 9 -5.55 44.95 32.89
CA GLU A 9 -5.35 43.98 33.97
C GLU A 9 -5.08 42.58 33.42
N PHE A 10 -5.88 42.13 32.45
CA PHE A 10 -5.68 40.81 31.82
C PHE A 10 -4.33 40.73 31.10
N LYS A 11 -3.94 41.78 30.36
CA LYS A 11 -2.64 41.89 29.69
C LYS A 11 -1.47 41.86 30.67
N ALA A 12 -1.60 42.51 31.83
CA ALA A 12 -0.62 42.44 32.91
C ALA A 12 -0.56 41.03 33.52
N TYR A 13 -1.70 40.38 33.75
CA TYR A 13 -1.77 39.01 34.25
C TYR A 13 -1.10 38.01 33.29
N ARG A 14 -1.43 38.05 31.99
CA ARG A 14 -0.80 37.19 30.97
C ARG A 14 0.72 37.41 30.93
N LYS A 15 1.19 38.67 30.95
CA LYS A 15 2.63 38.98 31.05
C LYS A 15 3.26 38.36 32.30
N SER A 16 2.63 38.48 33.47
CA SER A 16 3.16 37.88 34.70
C SER A 16 3.26 36.35 34.64
N ILE A 17 2.32 35.66 33.98
CA ILE A 17 2.40 34.22 33.72
C ILE A 17 3.61 33.88 32.83
N ILE A 18 3.81 34.63 31.73
CA ILE A 18 4.92 34.42 30.80
C ILE A 18 6.27 34.69 31.48
N GLU A 19 6.37 35.77 32.26
CA GLU A 19 7.58 36.12 33.01
C GLU A 19 7.90 35.10 34.12
N ASN A 20 6.91 34.68 34.90
CA ASN A 20 7.10 33.65 35.93
C ASN A 20 7.50 32.31 35.32
N HIS A 21 6.99 31.99 34.11
CA HIS A 21 7.44 30.80 33.39
C HIS A 21 8.91 30.90 32.96
N LYS A 22 9.38 32.07 32.50
CA LYS A 22 10.79 32.32 32.13
C LYS A 22 11.74 32.35 33.33
N LYS A 23 11.25 32.67 34.53
CA LYS A 23 12.05 32.80 35.77
C LYS A 23 12.39 31.48 36.48
N HIS A 24 11.83 30.34 36.04
CA HIS A 24 12.11 29.04 36.64
C HIS A 24 12.87 28.14 35.67
N PRO A 25 13.95 27.44 36.13
CA PRO A 25 14.65 26.49 35.28
C PRO A 25 13.70 25.39 34.83
N ALA A 26 13.69 25.09 33.53
CA ALA A 26 12.83 24.10 32.94
C ALA A 26 13.26 22.69 33.37
N LYS A 27 12.62 22.15 34.41
CA LYS A 27 12.76 20.73 34.76
C LYS A 27 12.29 19.85 33.57
N PRO A 28 12.94 18.69 33.34
CA PRO A 28 12.57 17.79 32.25
C PRO A 28 11.07 17.49 32.23
N CYS A 29 10.48 17.44 31.04
CA CYS A 29 9.04 17.22 30.87
C CYS A 29 8.74 16.04 29.96
N LEU A 30 8.03 15.04 30.50
CA LEU A 30 7.44 13.96 29.73
C LEU A 30 6.14 14.47 29.11
N VAL A 31 6.06 14.46 27.77
CA VAL A 31 4.90 14.87 26.99
C VAL A 31 4.25 13.63 26.37
N ILE A 32 2.95 13.45 26.58
CA ILE A 32 2.21 12.23 26.17
C ILE A 32 0.90 12.60 25.46
N CYS A 33 0.66 11.96 24.32
CA CYS A 33 -0.59 12.03 23.58
C CYS A 33 -1.74 11.42 24.41
N GLY A 34 -2.59 12.29 24.96
CA GLY A 34 -3.82 11.96 25.69
C GLY A 34 -5.09 12.18 24.86
N GLY A 35 -4.97 12.47 23.56
CA GLY A 35 -6.10 12.48 22.63
C GLY A 35 -6.65 11.07 22.36
N THR A 36 -7.82 10.98 21.72
CA THR A 36 -8.55 9.71 21.53
C THR A 36 -7.70 8.61 20.86
N GLY A 37 -6.84 8.96 19.89
CA GLY A 37 -5.92 8.02 19.25
C GLY A 37 -4.90 7.41 20.21
N GLY A 38 -4.14 8.25 20.93
CA GLY A 38 -3.19 7.80 21.95
C GLY A 38 -3.85 7.02 23.08
N GLN A 39 -5.05 7.40 23.51
CA GLN A 39 -5.82 6.63 24.50
C GLN A 39 -6.19 5.22 24.01
N ALA A 40 -6.65 5.09 22.76
CA ALA A 40 -6.95 3.80 22.15
C ALA A 40 -5.71 2.91 22.01
N SER A 41 -4.54 3.51 21.80
CA SER A 41 -3.24 2.82 21.76
C SER A 41 -2.62 2.52 23.14
N GLY A 42 -3.29 2.87 24.25
CA GLY A 42 -2.85 2.53 25.61
C GLY A 42 -2.13 3.64 26.40
N SER A 43 -2.09 4.89 25.91
CA SER A 43 -1.42 6.00 26.62
C SER A 43 -1.98 6.28 28.03
N ASN A 44 -3.25 5.92 28.29
CA ASN A 44 -3.85 6.02 29.63
C ASN A 44 -3.09 5.21 30.70
N ASP A 45 -2.55 4.05 30.32
CA ASP A 45 -1.76 3.22 31.22
C ASP A 45 -0.35 3.78 31.46
N LEU A 46 0.29 4.30 30.41
CA LEU A 46 1.57 5.03 30.55
C LEU A 46 1.42 6.21 31.52
N ILE A 47 0.38 7.02 31.33
CA ILE A 47 0.05 8.16 32.20
C ILE A 47 -0.16 7.71 33.66
N ARG A 48 -0.86 6.59 33.87
CA ARG A 48 -1.10 6.02 35.21
C ARG A 48 0.19 5.56 35.87
N ILE A 49 1.06 4.85 35.15
CA ILE A 49 2.35 4.35 35.64
C ILE A 49 3.28 5.52 36.01
N ILE A 50 3.37 6.54 35.14
CA ILE A 50 4.24 7.70 35.38
C ILE A 50 3.76 8.53 36.57
N LYS A 51 2.46 8.80 36.67
CA LYS A 51 1.88 9.49 37.85
C LYS A 51 2.19 8.74 39.13
N ARG A 52 2.05 7.41 39.14
CA ARG A 52 2.36 6.58 40.30
C ARG A 52 3.85 6.70 40.68
N ARG A 53 4.77 6.53 39.71
CA ARG A 53 6.22 6.62 39.95
C ARG A 53 6.67 8.01 40.45
N ILE A 54 6.09 9.09 39.91
CA ILE A 54 6.36 10.46 40.37
C ILE A 54 5.99 10.65 41.85
N LEU A 55 4.89 10.02 42.30
CA LEU A 55 4.46 10.05 43.71
C LEU A 55 5.31 9.10 44.59
N GLU A 56 5.52 7.86 44.17
CA GLU A 56 6.30 6.84 44.89
C GLU A 56 7.75 7.29 45.16
N GLN A 57 8.36 8.04 44.25
CA GLN A 57 9.76 8.48 44.32
C GLN A 57 9.92 9.98 44.68
N ASN A 58 8.83 10.69 45.02
CA ASN A 58 8.82 12.13 45.31
C ASN A 58 9.55 12.99 44.24
N LEU A 59 9.23 12.75 42.97
CA LEU A 59 9.86 13.43 41.83
C LEU A 59 9.14 14.72 41.41
N GLN A 60 8.17 15.22 42.19
CA GLN A 60 7.31 16.34 41.79
C GLN A 60 8.12 17.60 41.45
N ASP A 61 9.24 17.85 42.12
CA ASP A 61 10.11 19.01 41.87
C ASP A 61 11.14 18.78 40.75
N LYS A 62 11.45 17.50 40.44
CA LYS A 62 12.49 17.12 39.46
C LYS A 62 11.95 16.83 38.06
N LEU A 63 10.69 16.44 37.94
CA LEU A 63 10.08 16.00 36.68
C LEU A 63 8.71 16.66 36.47
N ALA A 64 8.39 16.98 35.22
CA ALA A 64 7.05 17.38 34.80
C ALA A 64 6.40 16.29 33.93
N LEU A 65 5.08 16.16 34.02
CA LEU A 65 4.26 15.35 33.12
C LEU A 65 3.21 16.27 32.47
N ARG A 66 3.21 16.34 31.14
CA ARG A 66 2.21 17.05 30.34
C ARG A 66 1.40 16.03 29.53
N ILE A 67 0.10 16.03 29.77
CA ILE A 67 -0.87 15.27 28.97
C ILE A 67 -1.42 16.25 27.95
N THR A 68 -1.22 15.97 26.67
CA THR A 68 -1.62 16.84 25.54
C THR A 68 -2.67 16.15 24.67
N GLY A 69 -3.20 16.84 23.65
CA GLY A 69 -4.01 16.23 22.60
C GLY A 69 -3.19 15.44 21.58
N CYS A 70 -3.75 15.27 20.38
CA CYS A 70 -3.08 14.57 19.29
C CYS A 70 -1.84 15.35 18.80
N LEU A 71 -0.72 14.65 18.65
CA LEU A 71 0.55 15.17 18.13
C LEU A 71 0.80 14.83 16.65
N GLY A 72 -0.09 14.04 16.05
CA GLY A 72 -0.09 13.72 14.63
C GLY A 72 0.61 12.41 14.26
N PHE A 73 1.66 11.96 14.94
CA PHE A 73 2.36 10.71 14.55
C PHE A 73 1.69 9.44 15.09
N CYS A 74 0.41 9.23 14.75
CA CYS A 74 -0.46 8.18 15.27
C CYS A 74 0.11 6.76 15.10
N GLU A 75 0.81 6.48 14.00
CA GLU A 75 1.45 5.19 13.77
C GLU A 75 2.42 4.78 14.90
N MET A 76 3.05 5.75 15.57
CA MET A 76 4.04 5.50 16.61
C MET A 76 3.44 5.46 18.02
N ASP A 77 2.13 5.69 18.17
CA ASP A 77 1.46 5.60 19.47
C ASP A 77 1.47 4.16 20.03
N PRO A 78 1.54 3.99 21.36
CA PRO A 78 1.67 5.06 22.35
C PRO A 78 3.14 5.50 22.49
N PHE A 79 3.41 6.80 22.45
CA PHE A 79 4.77 7.36 22.54
C PHE A 79 4.91 8.46 23.60
N ILE A 80 6.17 8.72 23.98
CA ILE A 80 6.57 9.79 24.90
C ILE A 80 7.61 10.68 24.21
N ILE A 81 7.46 12.00 24.31
CA ILE A 81 8.54 12.97 24.02
C ILE A 81 9.10 13.50 25.33
N VAL A 82 10.43 13.67 25.42
CA VAL A 82 11.10 14.26 26.59
C VAL A 82 11.72 15.61 26.26
N GLU A 83 11.13 16.69 26.78
CA GLU A 83 11.69 18.05 26.70
C GLU A 83 12.77 18.23 27.80
N PRO A 84 13.86 18.97 27.56
CA PRO A 84 14.15 19.80 26.38
C PRO A 84 14.91 19.09 25.24
N GLY A 85 15.25 17.80 25.36
CA GLY A 85 15.96 17.07 24.31
C GLY A 85 15.10 16.74 23.08
N TYR A 86 13.78 16.84 23.21
CA TYR A 86 12.77 16.43 22.22
C TYR A 86 12.96 14.97 21.76
N ASN A 87 13.43 14.12 22.68
CA ASN A 87 13.70 12.71 22.40
C ASN A 87 12.36 11.96 22.30
N LEU A 88 12.06 11.38 21.13
CA LEU A 88 10.84 10.62 20.89
C LEU A 88 11.08 9.11 21.09
N TYR A 89 10.27 8.52 21.96
CA TYR A 89 10.28 7.10 22.31
C TYR A 89 8.97 6.43 21.85
N PRO A 90 8.96 5.72 20.70
CA PRO A 90 7.74 5.20 20.06
C PRO A 90 7.33 3.80 20.53
N LYS A 91 6.07 3.42 20.28
CA LYS A 91 5.51 2.05 20.44
C LYS A 91 5.87 1.40 21.78
N LEU A 92 5.76 2.16 22.86
CA LEU A 92 6.30 1.78 24.17
C LEU A 92 5.52 0.66 24.87
N LYS A 93 6.25 -0.24 25.53
CA LYS A 93 5.66 -1.20 26.46
C LYS A 93 5.67 -0.61 27.87
N MET A 94 4.75 -1.11 28.71
CA MET A 94 4.58 -0.64 30.10
C MET A 94 5.86 -0.76 30.95
N VAL A 95 6.76 -1.70 30.62
CA VAL A 95 8.03 -1.90 31.32
C VAL A 95 9.06 -0.81 31.02
N ASP A 96 9.06 -0.27 29.79
CA ASP A 96 10.06 0.67 29.29
C ASP A 96 9.95 2.05 29.95
N VAL A 97 8.72 2.43 30.32
CA VAL A 97 8.36 3.67 31.01
C VAL A 97 9.23 3.95 32.23
N SER A 98 9.54 2.91 33.01
CA SER A 98 10.35 3.01 34.22
C SER A 98 11.73 3.63 33.95
N ARG A 99 12.35 3.20 32.85
CA ARG A 99 13.70 3.60 32.42
C ARG A 99 13.71 5.02 31.87
N ILE A 100 12.67 5.39 31.13
CA ILE A 100 12.50 6.75 30.57
C ILE A 100 12.33 7.78 31.70
N VAL A 101 11.54 7.47 32.73
CA VAL A 101 11.39 8.35 33.90
C VAL A 101 12.72 8.56 34.62
N ASP A 102 13.46 7.48 34.89
CA ASP A 102 14.73 7.56 35.63
C ASP A 102 15.81 8.30 34.82
N ALA A 103 15.90 8.05 33.51
CA ALA A 103 16.83 8.73 32.61
C ALA A 103 16.50 10.23 32.49
N ALA A 104 15.22 10.58 32.32
CA ALA A 104 14.78 11.98 32.24
C ALA A 104 15.13 12.79 33.50
N VAL A 105 15.03 12.19 34.70
CA VAL A 105 15.41 12.84 35.97
C VAL A 105 16.92 13.09 36.06
N LYS A 106 17.75 12.28 35.41
CA LYS A 106 19.21 12.44 35.36
C LYS A 106 19.71 13.31 34.20
N GLY A 107 18.86 13.60 33.20
CA GLY A 107 19.28 14.20 31.93
C GLY A 107 19.92 13.21 30.96
N GLU A 108 19.72 11.90 31.16
CA GLU A 108 20.20 10.83 30.29
C GLU A 108 19.17 10.51 29.18
N VAL A 109 19.63 9.94 28.06
CA VAL A 109 18.78 9.50 26.93
C VAL A 109 18.82 7.98 26.80
N VAL A 110 17.66 7.33 26.69
CA VAL A 110 17.56 5.86 26.57
C VAL A 110 17.70 5.45 25.11
N GLU A 111 18.92 5.54 24.57
CA GLU A 111 19.18 5.45 23.12
C GLU A 111 18.62 4.23 22.38
N GLU A 112 18.48 3.10 23.08
CA GLU A 112 17.94 1.87 22.49
C GLU A 112 16.45 1.98 22.14
N LEU A 113 15.70 2.83 22.87
CA LEU A 113 14.27 3.11 22.71
C LEU A 113 13.99 4.33 21.82
N LEU A 114 15.02 5.06 21.36
CA LEU A 114 14.83 6.20 20.45
C LEU A 114 14.20 5.76 19.13
N TYR A 115 13.44 6.66 18.51
CA TYR A 115 12.93 6.47 17.16
C TYR A 115 14.04 6.11 16.16
N ARG A 116 13.72 5.13 15.31
CA ARG A 116 14.49 4.73 14.13
C ARG A 116 13.53 4.61 12.96
N GLU A 117 13.99 4.95 11.77
CA GLU A 117 13.21 4.70 10.56
C GLU A 117 13.07 3.18 10.32
N PRO A 118 11.90 2.68 9.86
CA PRO A 118 11.73 1.26 9.58
C PRO A 118 12.77 0.73 8.57
N GLY A 119 13.59 -0.22 9.01
CA GLY A 119 14.72 -0.78 8.23
C GLY A 119 16.05 -0.05 8.40
N SER A 120 16.11 1.03 9.20
CA SER A 120 17.34 1.80 9.46
C SER A 120 17.93 1.46 10.83
N THR A 121 19.27 1.42 10.90
CA THR A 121 20.03 1.37 12.16
C THR A 121 20.19 2.76 12.81
N VAL A 122 19.94 3.84 12.04
CA VAL A 122 20.12 5.23 12.48
C VAL A 122 19.08 5.62 13.53
N LYS A 123 19.56 6.02 14.71
CA LYS A 123 18.77 6.62 15.79
C LYS A 123 18.52 8.10 15.46
N ARG A 124 17.31 8.59 15.70
CA ARG A 124 16.99 10.03 15.67
C ARG A 124 16.97 10.55 17.11
N PHE A 125 17.82 11.52 17.42
CA PHE A 125 18.00 12.01 18.79
C PHE A 125 16.96 13.07 19.17
N THR A 126 16.54 13.91 18.22
CA THR A 126 15.43 14.86 18.38
C THR A 126 14.30 14.56 17.40
N GLU A 127 13.06 14.90 17.76
CA GLU A 127 11.90 14.86 16.86
C GLU A 127 12.11 15.66 15.57
N GLN A 128 12.96 16.70 15.62
CA GLN A 128 13.29 17.53 14.45
C GLN A 128 14.15 16.79 13.41
N ASP A 129 14.77 15.65 13.76
CA ASP A 129 15.50 14.80 12.82
C ASP A 129 14.61 13.74 12.15
N ILE A 130 13.33 13.64 12.56
CA ILE A 130 12.41 12.61 12.08
C ILE A 130 11.73 13.12 10.79
N PRO A 131 11.82 12.39 9.65
CA PRO A 131 11.26 12.83 8.36
C PRO A 131 9.77 13.23 8.42
N PHE A 132 8.98 12.52 9.23
CA PHE A 132 7.56 12.80 9.46
C PHE A 132 7.30 14.24 9.94
N PHE A 133 8.16 14.80 10.79
CA PHE A 133 8.01 16.18 11.28
C PHE A 133 8.73 17.20 10.40
N GLN A 134 9.86 16.84 9.77
CA GLN A 134 10.63 17.74 8.89
C GLN A 134 9.82 18.26 7.69
N GLY A 135 8.97 17.43 7.10
CA GLY A 135 8.14 17.82 5.96
C GLY A 135 6.92 18.70 6.29
N GLN A 136 6.71 19.07 7.55
CA GLN A 136 5.49 19.75 8.01
C GLN A 136 5.73 21.23 8.38
N THR A 137 4.71 22.06 8.15
CA THR A 137 4.65 23.45 8.65
C THR A 137 3.54 23.51 9.69
N ARG A 138 3.89 23.24 10.96
CA ARG A 138 2.93 22.97 12.04
C ARG A 138 2.48 24.25 12.77
N ILE A 139 1.70 25.11 12.10
CA ILE A 139 1.22 26.39 12.66
C ILE A 139 0.22 26.14 13.78
N VAL A 140 -0.79 25.32 13.51
CA VAL A 140 -1.96 25.14 14.39
C VAL A 140 -1.84 23.85 15.20
N LEU A 141 -1.55 22.72 14.55
CA LEU A 141 -1.43 21.41 15.20
C LEU A 141 -0.18 21.32 16.08
N GLY A 142 0.89 22.03 15.71
CA GLY A 142 2.15 22.06 16.47
C GLY A 142 2.00 22.59 17.90
N GLN A 143 1.05 23.50 18.12
CA GLN A 143 0.81 24.10 19.44
C GLN A 143 0.38 23.07 20.49
N ASN A 144 -0.27 21.96 20.10
CA ASN A 144 -0.74 20.94 21.04
C ASN A 144 0.37 20.48 21.99
N GLN A 145 1.58 20.22 21.47
CA GLN A 145 2.72 19.69 22.24
C GLN A 145 3.06 20.49 23.49
N HIS A 146 2.86 21.81 23.46
CA HIS A 146 3.18 22.72 24.55
C HIS A 146 2.01 22.95 25.53
N LEU A 147 0.87 22.32 25.29
CA LEU A 147 -0.40 22.56 26.00
C LEU A 147 -0.87 21.33 26.80
N ASP A 148 -1.55 21.64 27.91
CA ASP A 148 -2.47 20.71 28.58
C ASP A 148 -3.87 21.26 28.27
N PRO A 149 -4.73 20.55 27.52
CA PRO A 149 -5.98 21.09 26.99
C PRO A 149 -6.99 21.49 28.06
N ILE A 150 -6.83 21.00 29.30
CA ILE A 150 -7.70 21.33 30.43
C ILE A 150 -7.13 22.42 31.35
N ARG A 151 -6.07 23.13 30.92
CA ARG A 151 -5.43 24.23 31.69
C ARG A 151 -5.21 25.48 30.85
N ILE A 152 -6.09 26.48 31.00
CA ILE A 152 -5.95 27.81 30.35
C ILE A 152 -4.59 28.47 30.62
N SER A 153 -3.97 28.23 31.78
CA SER A 153 -2.66 28.79 32.11
C SER A 153 -1.52 28.32 31.21
N ASN A 154 -1.62 27.14 30.57
CA ASN A 154 -0.63 26.73 29.58
C ASN A 154 -0.84 27.43 28.24
N TYR A 155 -2.09 27.71 27.84
CA TYR A 155 -2.39 28.52 26.66
C TYR A 155 -1.92 29.97 26.82
N LEU A 156 -2.07 30.55 28.02
CA LEU A 156 -1.54 31.88 28.32
C LEU A 156 0.00 31.94 28.28
N LYS A 157 0.70 30.88 28.71
CA LYS A 157 2.19 30.79 28.66
C LYS A 157 2.74 30.80 27.23
N THR A 158 2.07 30.15 26.29
CA THR A 158 2.47 30.15 24.86
C THR A 158 2.02 31.43 24.13
N GLY A 159 1.38 32.37 24.84
CA GLY A 159 0.92 33.64 24.30
C GLY A 159 -0.41 33.57 23.55
N GLY A 160 -1.29 32.64 23.94
CA GLY A 160 -2.71 32.67 23.60
C GLY A 160 -3.45 33.82 24.30
N TYR A 161 -4.61 34.19 23.76
CA TYR A 161 -5.36 35.43 24.06
C TYR A 161 -4.65 36.75 23.73
N GLU A 162 -3.46 36.70 23.13
CA GLU A 162 -2.75 37.88 22.61
C GLU A 162 -3.41 38.46 21.35
N ALA A 163 -4.04 37.61 20.52
CA ALA A 163 -4.77 38.10 19.36
C ALA A 163 -6.10 38.74 19.79
N LEU A 164 -6.74 38.23 20.84
CA LEU A 164 -7.87 38.89 21.48
C LEU A 164 -7.49 40.27 22.07
N GLU A 165 -6.34 40.39 22.76
CA GLU A 165 -5.84 41.70 23.22
C GLU A 165 -5.74 42.70 22.05
N LYS A 166 -5.13 42.30 20.93
CA LYS A 166 -5.02 43.14 19.72
C LYS A 166 -6.37 43.45 19.07
N ALA A 167 -7.30 42.50 19.08
CA ALA A 167 -8.66 42.69 18.56
C ALA A 167 -9.42 43.78 19.34
N LEU A 168 -9.25 43.82 20.67
CA LEU A 168 -9.90 44.78 21.57
C LEU A 168 -9.24 46.17 21.59
N GLU A 169 -8.01 46.33 21.09
CA GLU A 169 -7.34 47.65 20.99
C GLU A 169 -7.99 48.61 19.97
N LYS A 170 -8.87 48.12 19.08
CA LYS A 170 -9.60 48.94 18.09
C LYS A 170 -11.11 48.63 18.11
N PRO A 171 -11.97 49.57 18.55
CA PRO A 171 -13.37 49.26 18.88
C PRO A 171 -14.28 48.96 17.68
N ASP A 172 -13.94 49.38 16.46
CA ASP A 172 -14.81 49.20 15.29
C ASP A 172 -14.91 47.72 14.83
N GLY A 173 -13.87 46.92 15.01
CA GLY A 173 -13.84 45.52 14.53
C GLY A 173 -13.82 45.34 13.00
N ASN A 174 -14.11 46.40 12.22
CA ASN A 174 -13.97 46.40 10.75
C ASN A 174 -12.55 46.01 10.31
N TRP A 175 -11.53 46.49 11.04
CA TRP A 175 -10.13 46.15 10.79
C TRP A 175 -9.87 44.63 10.83
N ILE A 176 -10.59 43.87 11.67
CA ILE A 176 -10.46 42.42 11.78
C ILE A 176 -10.99 41.77 10.48
N VAL A 177 -12.10 42.29 9.95
CA VAL A 177 -12.65 41.82 8.66
C VAL A 177 -11.67 42.10 7.53
N GLU A 178 -11.09 43.30 7.48
CA GLU A 178 -10.08 43.69 6.49
C GLU A 178 -8.82 42.80 6.56
N GLU A 179 -8.31 42.54 7.77
CA GLU A 179 -7.12 41.72 7.96
C GLU A 179 -7.35 40.25 7.58
N ILE A 180 -8.50 39.67 7.97
CA ILE A 180 -8.86 38.30 7.56
C ILE A 180 -9.17 38.23 6.06
N LEU A 181 -9.74 39.28 5.45
CA LEU A 181 -9.92 39.35 4.00
C LEU A 181 -8.57 39.43 3.26
N LYS A 182 -7.65 40.27 3.75
CA LYS A 182 -6.28 40.41 3.24
C LYS A 182 -5.50 39.09 3.33
N SER A 183 -5.65 38.32 4.42
CA SER A 183 -5.01 37.01 4.61
C SER A 183 -5.40 35.94 3.57
N ARG A 184 -6.52 36.17 2.85
CA ARG A 184 -7.15 35.23 1.89
C ARG A 184 -7.51 33.86 2.48
N LEU A 185 -7.66 33.73 3.80
CA LEU A 185 -8.07 32.49 4.48
C LEU A 185 -9.34 31.89 3.86
N ARG A 186 -9.19 30.75 3.16
CA ARG A 186 -10.29 29.92 2.63
C ARG A 186 -10.80 28.97 3.73
N GLY A 187 -12.12 28.85 3.86
CA GLY A 187 -12.77 27.99 4.84
C GLY A 187 -12.34 26.53 4.73
N ARG A 188 -11.87 25.97 5.83
CA ARG A 188 -11.17 24.68 5.89
C ARG A 188 -12.08 23.44 5.92
N GLY A 189 -13.38 23.60 6.18
CA GLY A 189 -14.40 22.56 6.03
C GLY A 189 -14.79 22.23 4.57
N GLY A 190 -13.81 22.13 3.66
CA GLY A 190 -14.00 21.66 2.29
C GLY A 190 -14.37 22.69 1.22
N ALA A 191 -15.39 23.51 1.43
CA ALA A 191 -15.92 24.38 0.36
C ALA A 191 -14.98 25.53 -0.07
N GLY A 192 -13.99 25.90 0.76
CA GLY A 192 -12.95 26.86 0.38
C GLY A 192 -13.42 28.30 0.13
N PHE A 193 -14.57 28.72 0.67
CA PHE A 193 -15.05 30.11 0.56
C PHE A 193 -14.16 31.07 1.35
N LEU A 194 -13.98 32.32 0.87
CA LEU A 194 -13.15 33.32 1.55
C LEU A 194 -13.77 33.77 2.87
N THR A 195 -13.06 33.51 3.99
CA THR A 195 -13.56 33.75 5.35
C THR A 195 -13.81 35.22 5.62
N GLY A 196 -12.86 36.10 5.24
CA GLY A 196 -13.04 37.56 5.38
C GLY A 196 -14.23 38.09 4.60
N LYS A 197 -14.50 37.56 3.40
CA LYS A 197 -15.69 37.93 2.62
C LYS A 197 -16.98 37.45 3.28
N LYS A 198 -16.96 36.29 3.95
CA LYS A 198 -18.09 35.77 4.74
C LYS A 198 -18.41 36.69 5.91
N TRP A 199 -17.37 37.19 6.59
CA TRP A 199 -17.50 38.10 7.73
C TRP A 199 -17.91 39.51 7.32
N GLU A 200 -17.38 40.04 6.21
CA GLU A 200 -17.82 41.30 5.60
C GLU A 200 -19.32 41.28 5.29
N LEU A 201 -19.79 40.22 4.63
CA LEU A 201 -21.22 40.02 4.36
C LEU A 201 -22.04 39.94 5.67
N ALA A 202 -21.58 39.20 6.68
CA ALA A 202 -22.27 39.06 7.96
C ALA A 202 -22.31 40.36 8.78
N ARG A 203 -21.24 41.16 8.72
CA ARG A 203 -21.16 42.49 9.32
C ARG A 203 -22.19 43.42 8.68
N ASN A 204 -22.24 43.45 7.35
CA ASN A 204 -23.08 44.36 6.56
C ASN A 204 -24.59 44.04 6.57
N VAL A 205 -25.04 42.89 7.11
CA VAL A 205 -26.48 42.64 7.31
C VAL A 205 -27.01 43.49 8.47
N ASN A 206 -27.47 44.70 8.14
CA ASN A 206 -28.10 45.64 9.06
C ASN A 206 -29.61 45.39 9.16
N LYS A 207 -30.09 44.91 10.30
CA LYS A 207 -31.51 44.78 10.66
C LYS A 207 -31.82 45.34 12.06
N GLY A 208 -31.23 46.49 12.39
CA GLY A 208 -31.33 47.09 13.73
C GLY A 208 -30.70 46.21 14.81
N HIS A 209 -31.21 46.31 16.05
CA HIS A 209 -30.71 45.56 17.23
C HIS A 209 -31.05 44.05 17.23
N THR A 210 -31.17 43.40 16.08
CA THR A 210 -31.38 41.95 16.04
C THR A 210 -30.10 41.19 16.40
N PRO A 211 -30.16 40.15 17.26
CA PRO A 211 -28.99 39.34 17.59
C PRO A 211 -28.41 38.69 16.33
N LYS A 212 -27.08 38.56 16.30
CA LYS A 212 -26.34 37.77 15.30
C LYS A 212 -25.65 36.59 15.98
N TYR A 213 -25.51 35.50 15.24
CA TYR A 213 -24.95 34.24 15.72
C TYR A 213 -23.65 33.89 14.99
N ILE A 214 -22.72 33.26 15.72
CA ILE A 214 -21.61 32.52 15.13
C ILE A 214 -21.68 31.05 15.53
N ILE A 215 -21.44 30.16 14.57
CA ILE A 215 -21.44 28.72 14.81
C ILE A 215 -20.09 28.13 14.40
N CYS A 216 -19.43 27.48 15.34
CA CYS A 216 -18.32 26.58 15.07
C CYS A 216 -18.88 25.21 14.70
N ASN A 217 -18.75 24.82 13.44
CA ASN A 217 -19.10 23.49 12.94
C ASN A 217 -17.95 22.52 13.22
N ALA A 218 -18.18 21.58 14.15
CA ALA A 218 -17.31 20.45 14.47
C ALA A 218 -18.01 19.09 14.20
N ASP A 219 -18.94 19.06 13.25
CA ASP A 219 -19.55 17.84 12.73
C ASP A 219 -18.62 17.21 11.68
N GLU A 220 -17.43 16.78 12.13
CA GLU A 220 -16.42 16.12 11.29
C GLU A 220 -16.89 14.70 10.95
N GLY A 221 -17.87 14.61 10.04
CA GLY A 221 -18.59 13.40 9.66
C GLY A 221 -17.78 12.42 8.81
N ASP A 222 -16.76 12.90 8.10
CA ASP A 222 -16.00 12.13 7.11
C ASP A 222 -15.24 10.93 7.75
N PRO A 223 -15.49 9.68 7.32
CA PRO A 223 -14.68 8.52 7.68
C PRO A 223 -13.19 8.76 7.41
N GLY A 224 -12.37 8.51 8.43
CA GLY A 224 -10.93 8.75 8.39
C GLY A 224 -10.49 10.18 8.70
N ALA A 225 -11.40 11.16 8.81
CA ALA A 225 -11.08 12.50 9.30
C ALA A 225 -11.15 12.56 10.84
N TYR A 226 -10.23 13.32 11.45
CA TYR A 226 -10.18 13.56 12.89
C TYR A 226 -9.31 14.79 13.27
N MET A 227 -9.18 15.76 12.35
CA MET A 227 -8.41 16.98 12.56
C MET A 227 -9.15 17.98 13.45
N ASP A 228 -10.46 18.19 13.25
CA ASP A 228 -11.28 19.08 14.06
C ASP A 228 -11.42 18.49 15.47
N ARG A 229 -11.60 17.16 15.57
CA ARG A 229 -11.51 16.41 16.84
C ARG A 229 -10.21 16.72 17.57
N SER A 230 -9.08 16.61 16.87
CA SER A 230 -7.75 16.79 17.46
C SER A 230 -7.49 18.22 17.93
N MET A 231 -8.11 19.21 17.27
CA MET A 231 -8.07 20.61 17.71
C MET A 231 -8.91 20.86 18.97
N LEU A 232 -10.14 20.34 19.04
CA LEU A 232 -10.97 20.46 20.25
C LEU A 232 -10.45 19.63 21.43
N GLU A 233 -9.81 18.49 21.17
CA GLU A 233 -9.16 17.67 22.20
C GLU A 233 -7.83 18.26 22.67
N GLY A 234 -7.03 18.89 21.81
CA GLY A 234 -5.68 19.36 22.13
C GLY A 234 -5.55 20.86 22.45
N ASN A 235 -6.34 21.71 21.81
CA ASN A 235 -6.27 23.16 21.95
C ASN A 235 -7.65 23.84 21.77
N PRO A 236 -8.63 23.53 22.64
CA PRO A 236 -9.97 24.13 22.57
C PRO A 236 -9.94 25.66 22.75
N HIS A 237 -8.96 26.22 23.46
CA HIS A 237 -8.83 27.66 23.67
C HIS A 237 -8.54 28.44 22.38
N ALA A 238 -7.78 27.90 21.43
CA ALA A 238 -7.57 28.56 20.13
C ALA A 238 -8.86 28.66 19.30
N VAL A 239 -9.74 27.66 19.39
CA VAL A 239 -11.07 27.68 18.76
C VAL A 239 -11.93 28.77 19.41
N ILE A 240 -11.94 28.83 20.74
CA ILE A 240 -12.69 29.82 21.52
C ILE A 240 -12.18 31.25 21.24
N GLU A 241 -10.87 31.49 21.23
CA GLU A 241 -10.28 32.78 20.88
C GLU A 241 -10.67 33.21 19.46
N GLY A 242 -10.58 32.28 18.49
CA GLY A 242 -11.04 32.51 17.12
C GLY A 242 -12.52 32.87 17.02
N MET A 243 -13.40 32.24 17.82
CA MET A 243 -14.81 32.58 17.90
C MET A 243 -15.07 33.96 18.50
N ILE A 244 -14.35 34.35 19.55
CA ILE A 244 -14.49 35.69 20.17
C ILE A 244 -14.08 36.77 19.16
N ILE A 245 -12.91 36.62 18.53
CA ILE A 245 -12.42 37.56 17.51
C ILE A 245 -13.41 37.68 16.34
N ALA A 246 -13.95 36.55 15.87
CA ALA A 246 -14.94 36.52 14.80
C ALA A 246 -16.27 37.20 15.22
N ALA A 247 -16.70 37.03 16.47
CA ALA A 247 -17.88 37.70 17.01
C ALA A 247 -17.72 39.22 17.08
N ILE A 248 -16.55 39.72 17.50
CA ILE A 248 -16.19 41.14 17.47
C ILE A 248 -16.22 41.67 16.02
N ALA A 249 -15.68 40.92 15.06
CA ALA A 249 -15.63 41.32 13.65
C ALA A 249 -17.02 41.53 13.03
N ILE A 250 -17.97 40.63 13.31
CA ILE A 250 -19.32 40.65 12.69
C ILE A 250 -20.39 41.36 13.53
N GLY A 251 -20.12 41.61 14.82
CA GLY A 251 -21.08 42.11 15.80
C GLY A 251 -22.09 41.04 16.23
N ALA A 252 -21.60 39.90 16.73
CA ALA A 252 -22.43 38.80 17.24
C ALA A 252 -22.33 38.66 18.77
N ASN A 253 -23.44 38.29 19.41
CA ASN A 253 -23.54 38.14 20.86
C ASN A 253 -23.69 36.67 21.31
N ASN A 254 -23.98 35.76 20.38
CA ASN A 254 -24.27 34.37 20.67
C ASN A 254 -23.39 33.44 19.81
N GLY A 255 -22.64 32.58 20.47
CA GLY A 255 -21.80 31.55 19.86
C GLY A 255 -22.34 30.14 20.14
N ILE A 256 -22.21 29.23 19.18
CA ILE A 256 -22.49 27.80 19.37
C ILE A 256 -21.33 26.98 18.83
N ILE A 257 -20.84 26.01 19.60
CA ILE A 257 -19.98 24.94 19.09
C ILE A 257 -20.87 23.71 18.89
N TYR A 258 -21.15 23.37 17.63
CA TYR A 258 -21.87 22.14 17.28
C TYR A 258 -20.87 21.00 17.17
N VAL A 259 -20.93 20.04 18.09
CA VAL A 259 -20.00 18.89 18.17
C VAL A 259 -20.77 17.59 18.00
N ARG A 260 -20.28 16.70 17.13
CA ARG A 260 -20.89 15.37 16.95
C ARG A 260 -20.81 14.52 18.22
N THR A 261 -21.80 13.65 18.43
CA THR A 261 -21.96 12.86 19.68
C THR A 261 -20.80 11.90 19.94
N GLU A 262 -20.14 11.47 18.86
CA GLU A 262 -19.06 10.49 18.86
C GLU A 262 -17.72 11.05 19.35
N TYR A 263 -17.64 12.35 19.66
CA TYR A 263 -16.44 13.02 20.20
C TYR A 263 -16.61 13.45 21.68
N PRO A 264 -16.84 12.52 22.64
CA PRO A 264 -17.09 12.85 24.04
C PRO A 264 -15.90 13.55 24.72
N LEU A 265 -14.66 13.26 24.29
CA LEU A 265 -13.46 13.91 24.82
C LEU A 265 -13.36 15.38 24.39
N ALA A 266 -13.69 15.68 23.13
CA ALA A 266 -13.76 17.04 22.61
C ALA A 266 -14.82 17.88 23.35
N ILE A 267 -16.03 17.32 23.54
CA ILE A 267 -17.11 17.96 24.32
C ILE A 267 -16.63 18.27 25.74
N LYS A 268 -15.98 17.30 26.40
CA LYS A 268 -15.43 17.46 27.76
C LYS A 268 -14.36 18.56 27.84
N HIS A 269 -13.40 18.58 26.92
CA HIS A 269 -12.32 19.57 26.91
C HIS A 269 -12.82 20.97 26.57
N ALA A 270 -13.69 21.12 25.57
CA ALA A 270 -14.36 22.38 25.26
C ALA A 270 -15.20 22.90 26.45
N SER A 271 -15.94 22.03 27.15
CA SER A 271 -16.72 22.41 28.35
C SER A 271 -15.85 22.87 29.52
N ILE A 272 -14.62 22.37 29.65
CA ILE A 272 -13.64 22.86 30.64
C ILE A 272 -13.10 24.23 30.20
N ALA A 273 -12.68 24.35 28.94
CA ALA A 273 -12.12 25.58 28.39
C ALA A 273 -13.12 26.76 28.42
N LEU A 274 -14.40 26.53 28.13
CA LEU A 274 -15.45 27.55 28.23
C LEU A 274 -15.67 28.02 29.67
N ARG A 275 -15.62 27.12 30.67
CA ARG A 275 -15.72 27.51 32.09
C ARG A 275 -14.51 28.34 32.52
N GLU A 276 -13.31 27.96 32.10
CA GLU A 276 -12.08 28.73 32.38
C GLU A 276 -12.08 30.10 31.69
N ALA A 277 -12.59 30.20 30.45
CA ALA A 277 -12.70 31.47 29.74
C ALA A 277 -13.71 32.43 30.41
N ARG A 278 -14.89 31.93 30.80
CA ARG A 278 -15.86 32.70 31.61
C ARG A 278 -15.30 33.12 32.97
N ARG A 279 -14.48 32.27 33.61
CA ARG A 279 -13.82 32.58 34.90
C ARG A 279 -12.81 33.74 34.83
N LEU A 280 -12.32 34.09 33.63
CA LEU A 280 -11.40 35.21 33.40
C LEU A 280 -12.06 36.38 32.64
N ASP A 281 -13.39 36.44 32.58
CA ASP A 281 -14.18 37.46 31.87
C ASP A 281 -13.84 37.59 30.37
N LEU A 282 -13.41 36.49 29.75
CA LEU A 282 -13.16 36.38 28.30
C LEU A 282 -14.42 35.97 27.51
N LEU A 283 -15.49 35.59 28.22
CA LEU A 283 -16.81 35.24 27.69
C LEU A 283 -17.88 35.68 28.69
N GLY A 284 -19.07 36.03 28.18
CA GLY A 284 -20.19 36.53 28.96
C GLY A 284 -20.55 37.96 28.59
N LYS A 285 -20.89 38.76 29.60
CA LYS A 285 -21.20 40.18 29.42
C LYS A 285 -19.99 41.05 29.72
N ASN A 286 -19.89 42.18 29.04
CA ASN A 286 -18.91 43.23 29.27
C ASN A 286 -17.46 42.71 29.29
N ILE A 287 -17.08 41.92 28.26
CA ILE A 287 -15.82 41.16 28.17
C ILE A 287 -14.62 42.06 28.49
N LEU A 288 -13.82 41.69 29.50
CA LEU A 288 -12.67 42.46 29.99
C LEU A 288 -12.95 43.96 30.23
N GLY A 289 -14.16 44.32 30.65
CA GLY A 289 -14.56 45.71 30.88
C GLY A 289 -14.99 46.49 29.63
N THR A 290 -15.04 45.85 28.47
CA THR A 290 -15.46 46.47 27.21
C THR A 290 -16.97 46.32 26.99
N SER A 291 -17.60 47.20 26.21
CA SER A 291 -19.04 47.14 25.90
C SER A 291 -19.43 46.00 24.92
N ILE A 292 -18.72 44.87 24.96
CA ILE A 292 -18.88 43.73 24.07
C ILE A 292 -19.41 42.54 24.89
N ASP A 293 -20.61 42.10 24.56
CA ASP A 293 -21.25 40.90 25.12
C ASP A 293 -21.13 39.76 24.12
N PHE A 294 -20.52 38.63 24.52
CA PHE A 294 -20.46 37.41 23.71
C PHE A 294 -20.29 36.16 24.58
N ASP A 295 -21.18 35.18 24.46
CA ASP A 295 -21.06 33.89 25.15
C ASP A 295 -21.27 32.70 24.21
N ILE A 296 -20.73 31.54 24.58
CA ILE A 296 -20.70 30.32 23.76
C ILE A 296 -21.37 29.13 24.46
N GLU A 297 -22.31 28.50 23.77
CA GLU A 297 -22.91 27.22 24.17
C GLU A 297 -22.34 26.04 23.36
N ILE A 298 -22.41 24.82 23.91
CA ILE A 298 -22.08 23.60 23.17
C ILE A 298 -23.40 22.90 22.83
N PHE A 299 -23.60 22.60 21.56
CA PHE A 299 -24.70 21.76 21.09
C PHE A 299 -24.15 20.39 20.68
N GLN A 300 -24.68 19.33 21.27
CA GLN A 300 -24.31 17.96 20.95
C GLN A 300 -25.21 17.44 19.81
N GLY A 301 -24.59 17.11 18.68
CA GLY A 301 -25.27 16.54 17.51
C GLY A 301 -25.79 15.12 17.76
N ALA A 302 -26.62 14.63 16.84
CA ALA A 302 -27.29 13.33 16.96
C ALA A 302 -26.72 12.21 16.05
N GLY A 303 -25.49 12.37 15.54
CA GLY A 303 -24.78 11.35 14.76
C GLY A 303 -25.24 11.18 13.31
N ALA A 304 -25.64 12.26 12.62
CA ALA A 304 -26.08 12.23 11.23
C ALA A 304 -25.16 13.08 10.34
N PHE A 305 -24.44 12.46 9.39
CA PHE A 305 -23.41 13.09 8.55
C PHE A 305 -23.87 14.34 7.82
N VAL A 306 -25.14 14.37 7.39
CA VAL A 306 -25.72 15.52 6.69
C VAL A 306 -25.79 16.79 7.55
N CYS A 307 -25.69 16.69 8.88
CA CYS A 307 -25.64 17.86 9.77
C CYS A 307 -24.34 18.67 9.63
N GLY A 308 -23.32 18.16 8.92
CA GLY A 308 -22.17 18.95 8.49
C GLY A 308 -22.52 20.03 7.45
N GLU A 309 -23.66 19.92 6.75
CA GLU A 309 -24.16 20.94 5.83
C GLU A 309 -24.74 22.14 6.60
N GLU A 310 -24.32 23.36 6.25
CA GLU A 310 -24.62 24.61 6.98
C GLU A 310 -26.10 24.80 7.38
N THR A 311 -27.04 24.44 6.51
CA THR A 311 -28.48 24.65 6.76
C THR A 311 -29.17 23.46 7.43
N ALA A 312 -28.63 22.25 7.26
CA ALA A 312 -29.00 21.08 8.05
C ALA A 312 -28.55 21.23 9.51
N LEU A 313 -27.33 21.72 9.73
CA LEU A 313 -26.79 22.07 11.06
C LEU A 313 -27.72 23.02 11.82
N ILE A 314 -28.12 24.12 11.18
CA ILE A 314 -29.07 25.07 11.75
C ILE A 314 -30.40 24.39 12.11
N LYS A 315 -30.94 23.52 11.26
CA LYS A 315 -32.16 22.76 11.59
C LYS A 315 -31.97 21.88 12.82
N SER A 316 -30.82 21.21 12.96
CA SER A 316 -30.51 20.36 14.12
C SER A 316 -30.50 21.18 15.41
N ILE A 317 -29.85 22.34 15.42
CA ILE A 317 -29.88 23.28 16.57
C ILE A 317 -31.30 23.80 16.85
N GLU A 318 -32.11 24.05 15.82
CA GLU A 318 -33.55 24.38 15.96
C GLU A 318 -34.43 23.21 16.45
N GLY A 319 -33.86 22.07 16.85
CA GLY A 319 -34.58 20.88 17.33
C GLY A 319 -35.36 20.13 16.23
N LYS A 320 -34.94 20.28 14.96
CA LYS A 320 -35.62 19.70 13.78
C LYS A 320 -34.71 18.71 13.07
N MET A 321 -35.31 17.82 12.27
CA MET A 321 -34.57 16.92 11.39
C MET A 321 -33.63 17.70 10.45
N GLY A 322 -32.36 17.30 10.40
CA GLY A 322 -31.25 17.97 9.70
C GLY A 322 -31.32 17.88 8.17
N GLU A 323 -32.37 18.41 7.56
CA GLU A 323 -32.48 18.50 6.10
C GLU A 323 -31.98 19.86 5.58
N PRO A 324 -31.13 19.90 4.54
CA PRO A 324 -30.73 21.14 3.88
C PRO A 324 -31.91 21.98 3.35
N ARG A 325 -31.74 23.31 3.40
CA ARG A 325 -32.66 24.32 2.84
C ARG A 325 -32.15 24.80 1.48
N GLN A 326 -33.06 25.14 0.58
CA GLN A 326 -32.68 25.80 -0.69
C GLN A 326 -32.13 27.20 -0.38
N ARG A 327 -31.10 27.59 -1.12
CA ARG A 327 -30.48 28.93 -1.04
C ARG A 327 -30.77 29.66 -2.36
N PRO A 328 -31.10 30.97 -2.36
CA PRO A 328 -31.29 31.85 -1.20
C PRO A 328 -32.56 31.52 -0.38
N PRO A 329 -32.69 32.01 0.87
CA PRO A 329 -31.75 32.88 1.58
C PRO A 329 -30.52 32.11 2.11
N PHE A 330 -29.39 32.81 2.24
CA PHE A 330 -28.18 32.26 2.86
C PHE A 330 -28.21 32.38 4.40
N PRO A 331 -27.52 31.52 5.17
CA PRO A 331 -27.44 31.61 6.63
C PRO A 331 -27.03 32.99 7.16
N ILE A 332 -26.14 33.67 6.43
CA ILE A 332 -25.66 35.02 6.72
C ILE A 332 -26.79 36.05 6.73
N GLN A 333 -27.85 35.85 5.93
CA GLN A 333 -29.01 36.75 5.82
C GLN A 333 -30.19 36.34 6.72
N LYS A 334 -30.41 35.02 6.84
CA LYS A 334 -31.50 34.38 7.59
C LYS A 334 -31.12 32.94 7.94
N GLY A 335 -30.38 32.76 9.02
CA GLY A 335 -29.91 31.48 9.54
C GLY A 335 -30.71 31.02 10.76
N LEU A 336 -30.01 30.76 11.87
CA LEU A 336 -30.55 30.24 13.12
C LEU A 336 -31.64 31.15 13.68
N PHE A 337 -32.83 30.56 13.95
CA PHE A 337 -34.04 31.28 14.37
C PHE A 337 -34.46 32.45 13.45
N GLY A 338 -33.95 32.48 12.21
CA GLY A 338 -34.17 33.57 11.25
C GLY A 338 -33.20 34.75 11.36
N HIS A 339 -32.19 34.68 12.25
CA HIS A 339 -31.20 35.74 12.46
C HIS A 339 -29.94 35.58 11.58
N PRO A 340 -29.18 36.65 11.32
CA PRO A 340 -27.88 36.56 10.64
C PRO A 340 -26.94 35.59 11.36
N THR A 341 -26.48 34.55 10.66
CA THR A 341 -25.64 33.49 11.23
C THR A 341 -24.39 33.26 10.38
N CYS A 342 -23.21 33.41 10.96
CA CYS A 342 -21.95 33.02 10.33
C CYS A 342 -21.52 31.64 10.82
N ILE A 343 -21.26 30.71 9.91
CA ILE A 343 -20.80 29.35 10.24
C ILE A 343 -19.36 29.19 9.77
N ASN A 344 -18.48 28.71 10.64
CA ASN A 344 -17.07 28.45 10.35
C ASN A 344 -16.66 27.09 10.94
N ASN A 345 -15.72 26.39 10.30
CA ASN A 345 -15.22 25.10 10.79
C ASN A 345 -14.10 25.31 11.85
N VAL A 346 -13.84 24.29 12.69
CA VAL A 346 -12.86 24.34 13.80
C VAL A 346 -11.46 24.75 13.34
N GLU A 347 -10.87 24.09 12.32
CA GLU A 347 -9.55 24.49 11.78
C GLU A 347 -9.55 25.93 11.24
N THR A 348 -10.66 26.37 10.64
CA THR A 348 -10.80 27.75 10.14
C THR A 348 -10.71 28.77 11.27
N LEU A 349 -11.40 28.52 12.39
CA LEU A 349 -11.38 29.40 13.57
C LEU A 349 -10.03 29.33 14.30
N SER A 350 -9.39 28.15 14.32
CA SER A 350 -8.07 27.94 14.94
C SER A 350 -6.94 28.69 14.25
N ASN A 351 -7.10 29.08 12.97
CA ASN A 351 -6.15 29.92 12.23
C ASN A 351 -6.26 31.42 12.59
N ILE A 352 -7.41 31.87 13.11
CA ILE A 352 -7.68 33.30 13.35
C ILE A 352 -6.71 33.93 14.37
N PRO A 353 -6.39 33.31 15.53
CA PRO A 353 -5.42 33.87 16.47
C PRO A 353 -4.04 34.06 15.86
N TYR A 354 -3.58 33.14 15.00
CA TYR A 354 -2.28 33.28 14.32
C TYR A 354 -2.27 34.47 13.36
N ILE A 355 -3.30 34.61 12.51
CA ILE A 355 -3.40 35.71 11.54
C ILE A 355 -3.43 37.07 12.24
N ILE A 356 -4.24 37.22 13.29
CA ILE A 356 -4.35 38.48 14.05
C ILE A 356 -3.10 38.77 14.89
N LYS A 357 -2.39 37.74 15.36
CA LYS A 357 -1.13 37.90 16.10
C LYS A 357 0.03 38.33 15.21
N HIS A 358 0.18 37.73 14.04
CA HIS A 358 1.35 37.91 13.16
C HIS A 358 1.11 38.85 11.98
N GLY A 359 -0.14 39.10 11.60
CA GLY A 359 -0.53 39.88 10.44
C GLY A 359 -0.77 39.03 9.19
N ALA A 360 -1.65 39.51 8.33
CA ALA A 360 -2.04 38.87 7.08
C ALA A 360 -0.87 38.71 6.10
N ASP A 361 0.09 39.64 6.09
CA ASP A 361 1.25 39.58 5.19
C ASP A 361 2.17 38.40 5.52
N GLU A 362 2.35 38.06 6.80
CA GLU A 362 3.09 36.86 7.20
C GLU A 362 2.33 35.58 6.84
N TYR A 363 0.99 35.57 7.01
CA TYR A 363 0.17 34.43 6.61
C TYR A 363 0.16 34.19 5.09
N LEU A 364 0.22 35.25 4.28
CA LEU A 364 0.28 35.17 2.81
C LEU A 364 1.59 34.61 2.27
N LYS A 365 2.69 34.60 3.04
CA LYS A 365 3.96 33.95 2.65
C LYS A 365 3.88 32.43 2.67
N ILE A 366 2.86 31.87 3.32
CA ILE A 366 2.66 30.43 3.46
C ILE A 366 1.60 29.98 2.46
N GLY A 367 1.89 28.93 1.71
CA GLY A 367 1.01 28.37 0.68
C GLY A 367 1.27 28.95 -0.71
N THR A 368 0.26 28.96 -1.57
CA THR A 368 0.37 29.43 -2.97
C THR A 368 -0.61 30.55 -3.30
N ALA A 369 -0.45 31.15 -4.49
CA ALA A 369 -1.35 32.20 -4.97
C ALA A 369 -2.82 31.73 -4.94
N ASN A 370 -3.67 32.54 -4.30
CA ASN A 370 -5.09 32.27 -4.00
C ASN A 370 -5.38 31.13 -3.00
N ASN A 371 -4.36 30.45 -2.48
CA ASN A 371 -4.49 29.33 -1.55
C ASN A 371 -3.46 29.49 -0.41
N SER A 372 -3.73 30.44 0.50
CA SER A 372 -2.84 30.81 1.61
C SER A 372 -2.99 29.93 2.85
N GLY A 373 -1.90 29.86 3.61
CA GLY A 373 -1.78 29.13 4.87
C GLY A 373 -1.58 27.63 4.73
N THR A 374 -1.70 26.94 5.86
CA THR A 374 -1.58 25.48 5.99
C THR A 374 -2.94 24.79 5.95
N LYS A 375 -2.92 23.49 5.68
CA LYS A 375 -4.05 22.57 5.86
C LYS A 375 -3.57 21.33 6.60
N ILE A 376 -4.34 20.90 7.60
CA ILE A 376 -4.15 19.62 8.28
C ILE A 376 -4.82 18.52 7.45
N PHE A 377 -4.08 17.46 7.13
CA PHE A 377 -4.58 16.24 6.51
C PHE A 377 -4.57 15.08 7.50
N SER A 378 -5.58 14.23 7.42
CA SER A 378 -5.56 12.91 8.07
C SER A 378 -5.11 11.87 7.05
N LEU A 379 -3.89 11.37 7.21
CA LEU A 379 -3.25 10.41 6.33
C LEU A 379 -3.45 8.99 6.87
N VAL A 380 -4.25 8.20 6.14
CA VAL A 380 -4.65 6.83 6.52
C VAL A 380 -4.65 5.89 5.33
N GLY A 381 -4.86 4.58 5.55
CA GLY A 381 -4.94 3.57 4.50
C GLY A 381 -3.65 2.75 4.36
N LYS A 382 -3.23 2.44 3.13
CA LYS A 382 -2.08 1.57 2.82
C LYS A 382 -0.74 2.34 2.83
N ILE A 383 -0.46 3.03 3.93
CA ILE A 383 0.68 3.95 4.11
C ILE A 383 1.50 3.55 5.36
N LYS A 384 2.83 3.76 5.37
CA LYS A 384 3.66 3.42 6.55
C LYS A 384 3.36 4.32 7.75
N ASN A 385 3.42 5.63 7.58
CA ASN A 385 3.22 6.59 8.67
C ASN A 385 1.79 7.12 8.62
N THR A 386 0.89 6.49 9.36
CA THR A 386 -0.48 6.99 9.58
C THR A 386 -0.49 8.15 10.59
N GLY A 387 -1.33 9.16 10.37
CA GLY A 387 -1.30 10.34 11.25
C GLY A 387 -2.04 11.60 10.78
N LEU A 388 -1.84 12.69 11.51
CA LEU A 388 -2.14 14.05 11.06
C LEU A 388 -0.88 14.75 10.53
N VAL A 389 -1.02 15.40 9.39
CA VAL A 389 0.06 16.07 8.65
C VAL A 389 -0.36 17.49 8.31
N GLU A 390 0.32 18.50 8.87
CA GLU A 390 0.06 19.91 8.57
C GLU A 390 1.06 20.45 7.55
N VAL A 391 0.59 20.80 6.34
CA VAL A 391 1.43 21.27 5.23
C VAL A 391 0.90 22.56 4.61
N PRO A 392 1.77 23.40 4.01
CA PRO A 392 1.33 24.55 3.20
C PRO A 392 0.46 24.10 2.03
N LEU A 393 -0.60 24.88 1.73
CA LEU A 393 -1.39 24.64 0.52
C LEU A 393 -0.53 24.79 -0.74
N GLY A 394 -0.69 23.86 -1.68
CA GLY A 394 0.16 23.74 -2.87
C GLY A 394 1.34 22.76 -2.74
N THR A 395 1.56 22.16 -1.56
CA THR A 395 2.49 21.03 -1.40
C THR A 395 2.10 19.87 -2.31
N PRO A 396 3.01 19.21 -3.06
CA PRO A 396 2.66 18.07 -3.91
C PRO A 396 2.13 16.87 -3.12
N ILE A 397 1.23 16.10 -3.74
CA ILE A 397 0.74 14.82 -3.16
C ILE A 397 1.90 13.85 -2.91
N SER A 398 2.88 13.80 -3.81
CA SER A 398 4.06 12.94 -3.69
C SER A 398 4.84 13.19 -2.39
N THR A 399 5.02 14.44 -1.97
CA THR A 399 5.68 14.79 -0.71
C THR A 399 4.90 14.32 0.51
N VAL A 400 3.58 14.50 0.54
CA VAL A 400 2.74 14.03 1.67
C VAL A 400 2.74 12.50 1.76
N VAL A 401 2.67 11.81 0.61
CA VAL A 401 2.56 10.35 0.56
C VAL A 401 3.90 9.63 0.76
N TYR A 402 4.97 10.07 0.10
CA TYR A 402 6.26 9.35 0.12
C TYR A 402 7.25 9.90 1.15
N ASP A 403 7.36 11.21 1.30
CA ASP A 403 8.39 11.81 2.18
C ASP A 403 7.89 11.86 3.63
N ILE A 404 6.67 12.34 3.86
CA ILE A 404 6.05 12.38 5.20
C ILE A 404 5.44 11.02 5.55
N GLY A 405 4.59 10.48 4.66
CA GLY A 405 3.92 9.19 4.84
C GLY A 405 4.83 7.96 4.78
N GLY A 406 6.07 8.09 4.29
CA GLY A 406 7.03 6.98 4.16
C GLY A 406 6.70 5.96 3.06
N GLY A 407 5.72 6.24 2.21
CA GLY A 407 5.28 5.36 1.13
C GLY A 407 4.43 4.15 1.58
N PRO A 408 4.31 3.10 0.75
CA PRO A 408 3.37 2.00 1.00
C PRO A 408 3.71 1.21 2.27
N SER A 409 2.67 0.78 2.99
CA SER A 409 2.80 -0.04 4.21
C SER A 409 3.39 -1.44 3.98
N GLY A 410 3.56 -1.87 2.72
CA GLY A 410 4.16 -3.14 2.34
C GLY A 410 4.77 -3.08 0.93
N SER A 411 5.03 -4.23 0.31
CA SER A 411 5.63 -4.33 -1.03
C SER A 411 4.70 -3.92 -2.19
N ALA A 412 3.40 -3.76 -1.92
CA ALA A 412 2.43 -3.34 -2.90
C ALA A 412 2.49 -1.84 -3.17
N LYS A 413 2.57 -1.45 -4.44
CA LYS A 413 2.70 -0.05 -4.85
C LYS A 413 1.41 0.71 -4.59
N ILE A 414 1.53 1.96 -4.15
CA ILE A 414 0.42 2.91 -4.09
C ILE A 414 -0.05 3.17 -5.53
N LYS A 415 -1.38 3.11 -5.75
CA LYS A 415 -1.99 3.36 -7.06
C LYS A 415 -2.92 4.57 -7.08
N ALA A 416 -3.46 4.96 -5.94
CA ALA A 416 -4.36 6.09 -5.80
C ALA A 416 -4.31 6.66 -4.39
N ILE A 417 -4.74 7.92 -4.25
CA ILE A 417 -5.31 8.43 -3.01
C ILE A 417 -6.78 8.81 -3.26
N GLN A 418 -7.57 8.87 -2.20
CA GLN A 418 -8.85 9.56 -2.19
C GLN A 418 -8.76 10.74 -1.23
N THR A 419 -9.29 11.91 -1.61
CA THR A 419 -9.31 13.11 -0.77
C THR A 419 -10.72 13.66 -0.62
N GLY A 420 -11.00 14.25 0.55
CA GLY A 420 -12.22 15.01 0.77
C GLY A 420 -13.44 14.19 1.18
N GLY A 421 -13.23 13.13 1.97
CA GLY A 421 -14.29 12.32 2.54
C GLY A 421 -15.07 11.47 1.53
N PRO A 422 -16.20 10.84 1.91
CA PRO A 422 -16.93 9.89 1.06
C PRO A 422 -17.45 10.50 -0.23
N SER A 423 -17.69 11.82 -0.26
CA SER A 423 -18.08 12.57 -1.46
C SER A 423 -16.88 13.10 -2.28
N GLY A 424 -15.68 12.63 -1.94
CA GLY A 424 -14.43 12.94 -2.61
C GLY A 424 -14.16 12.11 -3.86
N GLY A 425 -13.08 12.44 -4.57
CA GLY A 425 -12.63 11.71 -5.75
C GLY A 425 -11.36 10.90 -5.48
N CYS A 426 -11.12 9.90 -6.33
CA CYS A 426 -9.88 9.13 -6.37
C CYS A 426 -8.90 9.76 -7.39
N ILE A 427 -7.68 10.06 -6.94
CA ILE A 427 -6.59 10.62 -7.76
C ILE A 427 -5.55 9.51 -7.98
N PRO A 428 -5.18 9.17 -9.23
CA PRO A 428 -4.22 8.11 -9.52
C PRO A 428 -2.77 8.54 -9.21
N SER A 429 -1.90 7.56 -8.98
CA SER A 429 -0.46 7.77 -8.70
C SER A 429 0.30 8.49 -9.82
N SER A 430 -0.20 8.44 -11.06
CA SER A 430 0.30 9.22 -12.21
C SER A 430 0.04 10.73 -12.12
N MET A 431 -0.67 11.19 -11.08
CA MET A 431 -0.96 12.61 -10.82
C MET A 431 -0.46 13.07 -9.45
N PHE A 432 0.48 12.36 -8.81
CA PHE A 432 0.96 12.74 -7.48
C PHE A 432 1.85 14.00 -7.45
N ASP A 433 2.30 14.49 -8.60
CA ASP A 433 2.95 15.81 -8.71
C ASP A 433 1.95 16.97 -8.69
N LEU A 434 0.65 16.67 -8.65
CA LEU A 434 -0.41 17.68 -8.49
C LEU A 434 -0.27 18.39 -7.13
N PRO A 435 -0.25 19.73 -7.09
CA PRO A 435 -0.25 20.48 -5.85
C PRO A 435 -1.58 20.32 -5.09
N ILE A 436 -1.49 20.18 -3.77
CA ILE A 436 -2.65 20.07 -2.89
C ILE A 436 -3.22 21.47 -2.62
N ASP A 437 -4.06 21.94 -3.53
CA ASP A 437 -4.87 23.14 -3.39
C ASP A 437 -6.31 22.90 -3.87
N TYR A 438 -7.24 23.77 -3.46
CA TYR A 438 -8.67 23.58 -3.74
C TYR A 438 -9.00 23.52 -5.24
N ASP A 439 -8.26 24.26 -6.06
CA ASP A 439 -8.58 24.49 -7.47
C ASP A 439 -7.96 23.39 -8.36
N SER A 440 -6.79 22.89 -7.97
CA SER A 440 -6.11 21.73 -8.57
C SER A 440 -6.82 20.41 -8.26
N LEU A 441 -7.22 20.18 -7.01
CA LEU A 441 -7.99 18.98 -6.62
C LEU A 441 -9.35 18.91 -7.37
N ALA A 442 -10.04 20.05 -7.49
CA ALA A 442 -11.30 20.14 -8.24
C ALA A 442 -11.14 19.71 -9.71
N LYS A 443 -10.07 20.14 -10.40
CA LYS A 443 -9.77 19.74 -11.78
C LYS A 443 -9.44 18.25 -11.93
N ALA A 444 -8.85 17.63 -10.90
CA ALA A 444 -8.65 16.19 -10.83
C ALA A 444 -9.95 15.39 -10.58
N GLY A 445 -11.10 16.06 -10.36
CA GLY A 445 -12.35 15.38 -10.03
C GLY A 445 -12.44 14.92 -8.58
N SER A 446 -11.65 15.54 -7.69
CA SER A 446 -11.72 15.36 -6.24
C SER A 446 -12.01 16.71 -5.55
N ILE A 447 -12.04 16.73 -4.23
CA ILE A 447 -12.20 17.95 -3.42
C ILE A 447 -11.25 17.93 -2.21
N MET A 448 -11.07 19.08 -1.58
CA MET A 448 -10.33 19.20 -0.31
C MET A 448 -11.08 18.50 0.85
N GLY A 449 -12.40 18.72 0.93
CA GLY A 449 -13.24 18.29 2.06
C GLY A 449 -12.67 18.69 3.42
N SER A 450 -12.92 17.88 4.44
CA SER A 450 -12.28 18.02 5.77
C SER A 450 -10.75 17.87 5.77
N GLY A 451 -10.13 17.31 4.72
CA GLY A 451 -8.72 16.93 4.70
C GLY A 451 -8.44 15.46 5.03
N GLY A 452 -9.45 14.58 5.06
CA GLY A 452 -9.21 13.13 5.01
C GLY A 452 -8.50 12.73 3.70
N MET A 453 -7.42 11.96 3.81
CA MET A 453 -6.62 11.41 2.71
C MET A 453 -6.39 9.91 2.89
N ILE A 454 -7.08 9.09 2.07
CA ILE A 454 -7.00 7.63 2.13
C ILE A 454 -6.08 7.10 1.02
N VAL A 455 -4.96 6.48 1.41
CA VAL A 455 -3.97 5.88 0.51
C VAL A 455 -4.37 4.47 0.11
N MET A 456 -4.33 4.15 -1.18
CA MET A 456 -4.76 2.88 -1.75
C MET A 456 -3.68 2.23 -2.62
N ASP A 457 -3.47 0.93 -2.44
CA ASP A 457 -2.46 0.13 -3.14
C ASP A 457 -3.04 -0.71 -4.29
N GLN A 458 -2.18 -1.44 -4.99
CA GLN A 458 -2.58 -2.41 -6.02
C GLN A 458 -3.50 -3.55 -5.52
N ASN A 459 -3.66 -3.73 -4.21
CA ASN A 459 -4.53 -4.74 -3.60
C ASN A 459 -5.90 -4.19 -3.21
N THR A 460 -6.18 -2.93 -3.52
CA THR A 460 -7.47 -2.27 -3.29
C THR A 460 -8.28 -2.31 -4.59
N CYS A 461 -9.57 -2.66 -4.60
CA CYS A 461 -10.39 -2.60 -5.83
C CYS A 461 -11.10 -1.25 -5.94
N MET A 462 -10.93 -0.54 -7.06
CA MET A 462 -11.54 0.78 -7.22
C MET A 462 -13.06 0.72 -7.44
N VAL A 463 -13.57 -0.38 -7.99
CA VAL A 463 -15.02 -0.66 -8.09
C VAL A 463 -15.63 -0.88 -6.70
N ASP A 464 -14.92 -1.62 -5.84
CA ASP A 464 -15.36 -1.92 -4.47
C ASP A 464 -15.25 -0.69 -3.55
N VAL A 465 -14.22 0.13 -3.72
CA VAL A 465 -14.09 1.46 -3.07
C VAL A 465 -15.24 2.38 -3.46
N ALA A 466 -15.57 2.48 -4.75
CA ALA A 466 -16.73 3.24 -5.19
C ALA A 466 -18.03 2.69 -4.57
N LYS A 467 -18.21 1.37 -4.53
CA LYS A 467 -19.38 0.72 -3.88
C LYS A 467 -19.45 1.05 -2.38
N TYR A 468 -18.33 1.00 -1.66
CA TYR A 468 -18.24 1.31 -0.24
C TYR A 468 -18.69 2.75 0.07
N PHE A 469 -18.13 3.74 -0.63
CA PHE A 469 -18.53 5.14 -0.45
C PHE A 469 -19.97 5.37 -0.89
N MET A 470 -20.43 4.73 -1.98
CA MET A 470 -21.82 4.82 -2.40
C MET A 470 -22.79 4.20 -1.39
N ASN A 471 -22.41 3.14 -0.66
CA ASN A 471 -23.24 2.63 0.41
C ASN A 471 -23.38 3.64 1.56
N PHE A 472 -22.26 4.20 2.03
CA PHE A 472 -22.26 5.24 3.07
C PHE A 472 -23.13 6.45 2.65
N LEU A 473 -22.93 6.99 1.45
CA LEU A 473 -23.68 8.14 0.93
C LEU A 473 -25.16 7.84 0.64
N LYS A 474 -25.53 6.57 0.42
CA LYS A 474 -26.92 6.12 0.34
C LYS A 474 -27.59 6.21 1.71
N ASP A 475 -26.92 5.72 2.75
CA ASP A 475 -27.45 5.66 4.12
C ASP A 475 -27.49 7.05 4.79
N GLU A 476 -26.49 7.90 4.54
CA GLU A 476 -26.41 9.28 5.06
C GLU A 476 -27.25 10.32 4.27
N SER A 477 -28.03 9.88 3.29
CA SER A 477 -28.90 10.77 2.52
C SER A 477 -30.07 11.27 3.38
N CYS A 478 -30.19 12.59 3.58
CA CYS A 478 -31.38 13.20 4.21
C CYS A 478 -32.73 12.92 3.50
N GLY A 479 -32.72 12.23 2.36
CA GLY A 479 -33.93 11.74 1.69
C GLY A 479 -34.75 12.78 0.91
N LYS A 480 -34.45 14.07 1.06
CA LYS A 480 -35.24 15.18 0.51
C LYS A 480 -35.23 15.28 -1.02
N CYS A 481 -34.07 15.21 -1.66
CA CYS A 481 -33.98 15.24 -3.12
C CYS A 481 -34.18 13.83 -3.68
N PHE A 482 -35.14 13.62 -4.59
CA PHE A 482 -35.37 12.32 -5.21
C PHE A 482 -34.10 11.77 -5.90
N THR A 483 -33.40 12.63 -6.63
CA THR A 483 -32.19 12.29 -7.38
C THR A 483 -31.03 11.92 -6.48
N CYS A 484 -30.83 12.60 -5.34
CA CYS A 484 -29.90 12.14 -4.32
C CYS A 484 -30.36 10.80 -3.72
N ARG A 485 -31.56 10.74 -3.11
CA ARG A 485 -32.07 9.57 -2.35
C ARG A 485 -32.10 8.28 -3.17
N LYS A 486 -32.51 8.36 -4.44
CA LYS A 486 -32.67 7.17 -5.31
C LYS A 486 -31.55 7.02 -6.33
N GLY A 487 -30.89 8.11 -6.75
CA GLY A 487 -29.71 8.00 -7.60
C GLY A 487 -28.54 7.36 -6.87
N THR A 488 -28.21 7.76 -5.64
CA THR A 488 -27.13 7.11 -4.86
C THR A 488 -27.42 5.63 -4.60
N GLN A 489 -28.68 5.29 -4.31
CA GLN A 489 -29.13 3.90 -4.20
C GLN A 489 -28.89 3.12 -5.51
N ARG A 490 -29.35 3.63 -6.67
CA ARG A 490 -29.18 2.92 -7.96
C ARG A 490 -27.71 2.83 -8.38
N LEU A 491 -26.89 3.85 -8.11
CA LEU A 491 -25.43 3.80 -8.31
C LEU A 491 -24.80 2.66 -7.49
N HIS A 492 -25.17 2.52 -6.20
CA HIS A 492 -24.71 1.41 -5.38
C HIS A 492 -25.17 0.05 -5.93
N GLU A 493 -26.44 -0.11 -6.28
CA GLU A 493 -26.97 -1.39 -6.80
C GLU A 493 -26.24 -1.83 -8.09
N ILE A 494 -25.97 -0.90 -9.01
CA ILE A 494 -25.19 -1.18 -10.23
C ILE A 494 -23.76 -1.60 -9.91
N LEU A 495 -23.10 -0.92 -8.96
CA LEU A 495 -21.76 -1.28 -8.50
C LEU A 495 -21.75 -2.64 -7.80
N GLU A 496 -22.80 -2.96 -7.02
CA GLU A 496 -22.95 -4.26 -6.39
C GLU A 496 -23.04 -5.36 -7.45
N ASP A 497 -23.90 -5.21 -8.47
CA ASP A 497 -23.99 -6.15 -9.59
C ASP A 497 -22.65 -6.33 -10.32
N ILE A 498 -21.88 -5.27 -10.53
CA ILE A 498 -20.54 -5.36 -11.13
C ILE A 498 -19.60 -6.17 -10.20
N THR A 499 -19.56 -5.87 -8.90
CA THR A 499 -18.72 -6.64 -7.94
C THR A 499 -19.17 -8.09 -7.75
N ARG A 500 -20.46 -8.39 -7.95
CA ARG A 500 -21.03 -9.75 -7.93
C ARG A 500 -20.92 -10.48 -9.28
N GLY A 501 -20.28 -9.89 -10.28
CA GLY A 501 -20.10 -10.46 -11.62
C GLY A 501 -21.35 -10.47 -12.52
N LYS A 502 -22.45 -9.87 -12.07
CA LYS A 502 -23.69 -9.66 -12.86
C LYS A 502 -23.62 -8.44 -13.79
N GLY A 503 -22.60 -7.59 -13.61
CA GLY A 503 -22.39 -6.39 -14.43
C GLY A 503 -22.31 -6.67 -15.94
N THR A 504 -22.88 -5.75 -16.71
CA THR A 504 -22.91 -5.74 -18.18
C THR A 504 -22.24 -4.48 -18.73
N SER A 505 -21.90 -4.44 -20.02
CA SER A 505 -21.33 -3.22 -20.64
C SER A 505 -22.28 -2.02 -20.56
N GLY A 506 -23.59 -2.25 -20.66
CA GLY A 506 -24.62 -1.21 -20.50
C GLY A 506 -24.63 -0.58 -19.10
N HIS A 507 -24.20 -1.31 -18.06
CA HIS A 507 -24.08 -0.74 -16.71
C HIS A 507 -23.05 0.39 -16.66
N LEU A 508 -21.99 0.38 -17.48
CA LEU A 508 -20.99 1.47 -17.47
C LEU A 508 -21.53 2.78 -18.03
N ILE A 509 -22.41 2.70 -19.02
CA ILE A 509 -23.08 3.87 -19.62
C ILE A 509 -24.06 4.43 -18.60
N LEU A 510 -24.95 3.57 -18.09
CA LEU A 510 -25.96 3.95 -17.09
C LEU A 510 -25.34 4.52 -15.81
N LEU A 511 -24.20 3.96 -15.35
CA LEU A 511 -23.51 4.41 -14.15
C LEU A 511 -22.92 5.82 -14.32
N ASP A 512 -22.38 6.16 -15.50
CA ASP A 512 -21.84 7.50 -15.81
C ASP A 512 -22.98 8.53 -15.97
N GLU A 513 -24.00 8.22 -16.78
CA GLU A 513 -25.17 9.07 -17.00
C GLU A 513 -25.91 9.38 -15.69
N LEU A 514 -26.12 8.36 -14.84
CA LEU A 514 -26.75 8.53 -13.54
C LEU A 514 -25.87 9.32 -12.58
N ALA A 515 -24.55 9.12 -12.60
CA ALA A 515 -23.62 9.84 -11.72
C ALA A 515 -23.59 11.34 -12.03
N GLN A 516 -23.56 11.72 -13.32
CA GLN A 516 -23.71 13.13 -13.73
C GLN A 516 -25.10 13.67 -13.38
N THR A 517 -26.16 12.89 -13.64
CA THR A 517 -27.54 13.29 -13.29
C THR A 517 -27.70 13.58 -11.80
N VAL A 518 -27.13 12.73 -10.92
CA VAL A 518 -27.10 13.01 -9.48
C VAL A 518 -26.40 14.33 -9.22
N LYS A 519 -25.13 14.46 -9.66
CA LYS A 519 -24.29 15.64 -9.45
C LYS A 519 -24.99 16.95 -9.86
N ASP A 520 -25.61 16.99 -11.02
CA ASP A 520 -26.19 18.22 -11.58
C ASP A 520 -27.58 18.58 -11.00
N THR A 521 -28.28 17.62 -10.38
CA THR A 521 -29.70 17.80 -9.97
C THR A 521 -29.99 17.72 -8.48
N THR A 522 -28.99 17.54 -7.59
CA THR A 522 -29.23 17.68 -6.14
C THR A 522 -29.10 19.13 -5.65
N MET A 523 -29.82 19.43 -4.55
CA MET A 523 -29.91 20.78 -4.00
C MET A 523 -28.75 21.19 -3.07
N CYS A 524 -28.03 20.24 -2.48
CA CYS A 524 -26.98 20.53 -1.48
C CYS A 524 -25.60 20.06 -1.95
N GLY A 525 -24.55 20.69 -1.42
CA GLY A 525 -23.17 20.39 -1.83
C GLY A 525 -22.80 18.92 -1.67
N LEU A 526 -23.17 18.31 -0.53
CA LEU A 526 -22.93 16.88 -0.25
C LEU A 526 -23.57 15.95 -1.28
N GLY A 527 -24.79 16.26 -1.74
CA GLY A 527 -25.46 15.47 -2.77
C GLY A 527 -24.86 15.69 -4.17
N GLN A 528 -24.43 16.91 -4.48
CA GLN A 528 -23.75 17.23 -5.74
C GLN A 528 -22.39 16.53 -5.83
N THR A 529 -21.67 16.38 -4.71
CA THR A 529 -20.38 15.67 -4.67
C THR A 529 -20.52 14.17 -4.44
N ALA A 530 -21.69 13.65 -4.04
CA ALA A 530 -21.89 12.23 -3.72
C ALA A 530 -21.54 11.26 -4.88
N ALA A 531 -21.61 11.70 -6.13
CA ALA A 531 -21.26 10.87 -7.29
C ALA A 531 -19.75 10.89 -7.64
N ASN A 532 -18.94 11.74 -7.01
CA ASN A 532 -17.50 11.88 -7.31
C ASN A 532 -16.68 10.59 -7.18
N PRO A 533 -16.91 9.69 -6.20
CA PRO A 533 -16.19 8.42 -6.15
C PRO A 533 -16.37 7.63 -7.45
N VAL A 534 -17.60 7.56 -7.95
CA VAL A 534 -17.97 6.84 -9.19
C VAL A 534 -17.38 7.52 -10.42
N LEU A 535 -17.55 8.85 -10.55
CA LEU A 535 -17.05 9.60 -11.71
C LEU A 535 -15.52 9.53 -11.81
N SER A 536 -14.81 9.63 -10.68
CA SER A 536 -13.35 9.58 -10.65
C SER A 536 -12.81 8.16 -10.91
N THR A 537 -13.43 7.11 -10.35
CA THR A 537 -12.99 5.73 -10.62
C THR A 537 -13.34 5.28 -12.04
N LEU A 538 -14.47 5.70 -12.62
CA LEU A 538 -14.77 5.49 -14.03
C LEU A 538 -13.80 6.25 -14.96
N ARG A 539 -13.35 7.44 -14.57
CA ARG A 539 -12.39 8.23 -15.35
C ARG A 539 -10.97 7.63 -15.36
N TYR A 540 -10.48 7.18 -14.20
CA TYR A 540 -9.07 6.80 -14.03
C TYR A 540 -8.82 5.29 -13.97
N PHE A 541 -9.83 4.48 -13.64
CA PHE A 541 -9.71 3.04 -13.39
C PHE A 541 -10.77 2.22 -14.16
N ARG A 542 -11.23 2.73 -15.31
CA ARG A 542 -12.23 2.08 -16.18
C ARG A 542 -11.85 0.64 -16.54
N ASP A 543 -10.57 0.37 -16.66
CA ASP A 543 -10.01 -0.94 -16.95
C ASP A 543 -10.32 -1.97 -15.85
N GLU A 544 -10.43 -1.56 -14.58
CA GLU A 544 -10.90 -2.45 -13.50
C GLU A 544 -12.38 -2.81 -13.68
N TYR A 545 -13.23 -1.84 -14.00
CA TYR A 545 -14.64 -2.06 -14.30
C TYR A 545 -14.82 -3.03 -15.48
N GLU A 546 -14.08 -2.80 -16.56
CA GLU A 546 -14.11 -3.66 -17.75
C GLU A 546 -13.58 -5.07 -17.46
N ARG A 547 -12.60 -5.25 -16.57
CA ARG A 547 -12.17 -6.58 -16.09
C ARG A 547 -13.23 -7.28 -15.24
N HIS A 548 -13.94 -6.56 -14.37
CA HIS A 548 -15.05 -7.13 -13.58
C HIS A 548 -16.21 -7.60 -14.48
N ILE A 549 -16.50 -6.86 -15.55
CA ILE A 549 -17.61 -7.15 -16.47
C ILE A 549 -17.23 -8.24 -17.48
N ASN A 550 -16.12 -8.08 -18.20
CA ASN A 550 -15.76 -8.92 -19.35
C ASN A 550 -14.98 -10.18 -18.95
N ASP A 551 -14.01 -10.02 -18.03
CA ASP A 551 -13.09 -11.08 -17.62
C ASP A 551 -13.49 -11.71 -16.27
N LYS A 552 -14.63 -11.28 -15.70
CA LYS A 552 -15.21 -11.73 -14.41
C LYS A 552 -14.15 -11.90 -13.31
N ARG A 553 -13.27 -10.91 -13.19
CA ARG A 553 -12.05 -10.98 -12.38
C ARG A 553 -11.83 -9.70 -11.59
N CYS A 554 -11.47 -9.85 -10.32
CA CYS A 554 -11.02 -8.78 -9.44
C CYS A 554 -9.56 -9.02 -9.02
N ASP A 555 -8.62 -8.24 -9.55
CA ASP A 555 -7.17 -8.40 -9.27
C ASP A 555 -6.79 -8.09 -7.81
N ALA A 556 -7.67 -7.40 -7.09
CA ALA A 556 -7.54 -7.07 -5.66
C ALA A 556 -7.98 -8.21 -4.73
N PHE A 557 -8.68 -9.23 -5.24
CA PHE A 557 -9.22 -10.36 -4.48
C PHE A 557 -10.30 -10.03 -3.42
N VAL A 558 -10.87 -8.82 -3.43
CA VAL A 558 -11.92 -8.41 -2.47
C VAL A 558 -13.34 -8.81 -2.91
N CYS A 559 -13.63 -8.85 -4.21
CA CYS A 559 -14.94 -9.24 -4.74
C CYS A 559 -15.09 -10.77 -4.74
N LYS A 560 -15.69 -11.32 -3.68
CA LYS A 560 -15.77 -12.76 -3.39
C LYS A 560 -16.40 -13.57 -4.54
N GLU A 561 -17.48 -13.09 -5.13
CA GLU A 561 -18.23 -13.78 -6.20
C GLU A 561 -17.47 -13.82 -7.54
N LEU A 562 -16.45 -12.97 -7.71
CA LEU A 562 -15.54 -12.99 -8.86
C LEU A 562 -14.28 -13.82 -8.62
N THR A 563 -13.94 -14.09 -7.36
CA THR A 563 -12.64 -14.69 -6.97
C THR A 563 -12.76 -16.07 -6.33
N GLY A 564 -13.90 -16.42 -5.75
CA GLY A 564 -14.05 -17.65 -4.99
C GLY A 564 -13.08 -17.70 -3.81
N ALA A 565 -12.40 -18.83 -3.64
CA ALA A 565 -11.29 -18.94 -2.70
C ALA A 565 -10.04 -18.23 -3.26
N PRO A 566 -9.46 -17.21 -2.58
CA PRO A 566 -8.36 -16.40 -3.14
C PRO A 566 -7.13 -17.21 -3.55
N CYS A 567 -6.80 -18.27 -2.79
CA CYS A 567 -5.70 -19.18 -3.10
C CYS A 567 -5.87 -19.94 -4.44
N GLN A 568 -7.11 -20.16 -4.89
CA GLN A 568 -7.42 -20.78 -6.17
C GLN A 568 -7.37 -19.74 -7.30
N ALA A 569 -8.04 -18.59 -7.17
CA ALA A 569 -8.02 -17.56 -8.21
C ALA A 569 -6.63 -16.94 -8.44
N ALA A 570 -5.75 -17.00 -7.43
CA ALA A 570 -4.35 -16.60 -7.58
C ALA A 570 -3.47 -17.64 -8.30
N CYS A 571 -3.96 -18.87 -8.50
CA CYS A 571 -3.22 -19.96 -9.13
C CYS A 571 -3.40 -19.92 -10.67
N PRO A 572 -2.35 -19.64 -11.47
CA PRO A 572 -2.48 -19.47 -12.93
C PRO A 572 -2.94 -20.73 -13.69
N VAL A 573 -2.84 -21.91 -13.06
CA VAL A 573 -3.21 -23.21 -13.64
C VAL A 573 -4.50 -23.79 -13.04
N ASP A 574 -5.30 -22.99 -12.35
CA ASP A 574 -6.62 -23.36 -11.80
C ASP A 574 -6.61 -24.49 -10.75
N THR A 575 -5.46 -24.78 -10.12
CA THR A 575 -5.42 -25.70 -8.97
C THR A 575 -6.26 -25.15 -7.82
N GLU A 576 -6.83 -26.03 -7.01
CA GLU A 576 -7.68 -25.70 -5.86
C GLU A 576 -6.95 -25.94 -4.53
N PRO A 577 -6.11 -25.00 -4.02
CA PRO A 577 -5.47 -25.16 -2.72
C PRO A 577 -6.40 -25.43 -1.56
N TRP A 578 -7.53 -24.73 -1.46
CA TRP A 578 -8.51 -24.96 -0.38
C TRP A 578 -8.95 -26.43 -0.32
N HIS A 579 -9.11 -27.07 -1.49
CA HIS A 579 -9.61 -28.42 -1.64
C HIS A 579 -8.57 -29.45 -1.17
N TYR A 580 -7.35 -29.42 -1.72
CA TYR A 580 -6.32 -30.39 -1.31
C TYR A 580 -5.79 -30.12 0.11
N VAL A 581 -5.81 -28.88 0.59
CA VAL A 581 -5.50 -28.55 2.01
C VAL A 581 -6.51 -29.20 2.94
N ALA A 582 -7.81 -29.12 2.63
CA ALA A 582 -8.86 -29.79 3.41
C ALA A 582 -8.75 -31.33 3.36
N LEU A 583 -8.44 -31.91 2.20
CA LEU A 583 -8.22 -33.37 2.06
C LEU A 583 -6.99 -33.85 2.84
N VAL A 584 -5.88 -33.09 2.82
CA VAL A 584 -4.68 -33.42 3.63
C VAL A 584 -4.98 -33.35 5.12
N GLU A 585 -5.80 -32.39 5.59
CA GLU A 585 -6.25 -32.35 6.98
C GLU A 585 -6.96 -33.65 7.39
N LYS A 586 -7.82 -34.19 6.53
CA LYS A 586 -8.53 -35.46 6.74
C LYS A 586 -7.67 -36.72 6.61
N GLY A 587 -6.50 -36.63 5.98
CA GLY A 587 -5.65 -37.78 5.66
C GLY A 587 -5.87 -38.38 4.27
N GLU A 588 -6.68 -37.73 3.43
CA GLU A 588 -7.07 -38.22 2.09
C GLU A 588 -6.03 -37.86 1.01
N TYR A 589 -4.80 -38.33 1.21
CA TYR A 589 -3.64 -37.89 0.42
C TYR A 589 -3.71 -38.26 -1.08
N GLU A 590 -4.31 -39.40 -1.43
CA GLU A 590 -4.43 -39.80 -2.85
C GLU A 590 -5.42 -38.90 -3.61
N GLU A 591 -6.56 -38.55 -2.98
CA GLU A 591 -7.52 -37.62 -3.59
C GLU A 591 -6.95 -36.20 -3.63
N ALA A 592 -6.23 -35.77 -2.58
CA ALA A 592 -5.46 -34.52 -2.61
C ALA A 592 -4.50 -34.48 -3.81
N TYR A 593 -3.79 -35.58 -4.10
CA TYR A 593 -2.92 -35.68 -5.28
C TYR A 593 -3.71 -35.58 -6.59
N ARG A 594 -4.86 -36.24 -6.72
CA ARG A 594 -5.73 -36.15 -7.91
C ARG A 594 -6.24 -34.72 -8.14
N VAL A 595 -6.68 -34.03 -7.10
CA VAL A 595 -7.08 -32.61 -7.15
C VAL A 595 -5.93 -31.74 -7.67
N ILE A 596 -4.71 -31.91 -7.14
CA ILE A 596 -3.54 -31.16 -7.62
C ILE A 596 -3.24 -31.50 -9.09
N ARG A 597 -3.13 -32.80 -9.44
CA ARG A 597 -2.67 -33.30 -10.74
C ARG A 597 -3.67 -33.03 -11.87
N SER A 598 -4.97 -32.97 -11.57
CA SER A 598 -6.02 -32.71 -12.56
C SER A 598 -5.94 -31.29 -13.15
N ALA A 599 -5.56 -30.31 -12.33
CA ALA A 599 -5.41 -28.93 -12.75
C ALA A 599 -3.98 -28.58 -13.17
N ASN A 600 -2.99 -29.16 -12.50
CA ASN A 600 -1.57 -28.89 -12.73
C ASN A 600 -0.85 -30.11 -13.35
N PRO A 601 -0.36 -29.99 -14.61
CA PRO A 601 0.48 -30.98 -15.27
C PRO A 601 1.79 -31.32 -14.53
N PHE A 602 2.37 -30.37 -13.79
CA PHE A 602 3.67 -30.47 -13.14
C PHE A 602 3.59 -30.24 -11.62
N PRO A 603 2.90 -31.11 -10.86
CA PRO A 603 2.73 -30.90 -9.43
C PRO A 603 4.04 -30.96 -8.65
N ALA A 604 4.91 -31.95 -8.89
CA ALA A 604 6.14 -32.17 -8.14
C ALA A 604 7.18 -31.07 -8.41
N VAL A 605 7.34 -30.63 -9.66
CA VAL A 605 8.14 -29.44 -10.00
C VAL A 605 7.56 -28.19 -9.32
N SER A 606 6.24 -27.94 -9.44
CA SER A 606 5.61 -26.75 -8.84
C SER A 606 5.62 -26.75 -7.31
N SER A 607 5.81 -27.91 -6.67
CA SER A 607 5.94 -28.00 -5.21
C SER A 607 7.31 -27.53 -4.70
N ARG A 608 8.28 -27.39 -5.61
CA ARG A 608 9.65 -26.97 -5.33
C ARG A 608 9.89 -25.51 -5.75
N VAL A 609 9.55 -25.16 -6.99
CA VAL A 609 9.98 -23.87 -7.61
C VAL A 609 8.87 -22.87 -7.91
N CYS A 610 7.63 -23.12 -7.45
CA CYS A 610 6.54 -22.14 -7.56
C CYS A 610 6.78 -20.91 -6.66
N ASP A 611 6.37 -19.75 -7.17
CA ASP A 611 6.43 -18.42 -6.56
C ASP A 611 5.34 -18.15 -5.52
N ARG A 612 4.42 -19.10 -5.30
CA ARG A 612 3.41 -19.08 -4.22
C ARG A 612 2.43 -17.89 -4.29
N LYS A 613 1.95 -17.50 -5.48
CA LYS A 613 0.84 -16.53 -5.64
C LYS A 613 -0.38 -16.82 -4.75
N CYS A 614 -0.65 -18.10 -4.49
CA CYS A 614 -1.71 -18.54 -3.59
C CYS A 614 -1.47 -18.23 -2.09
N GLU A 615 -0.22 -18.19 -1.64
CA GLU A 615 0.13 -17.82 -0.25
C GLU A 615 0.12 -16.29 -0.09
N SER A 616 0.62 -15.54 -1.06
CA SER A 616 0.59 -14.07 -1.05
C SER A 616 -0.83 -13.47 -1.13
N ARG A 617 -1.83 -14.28 -1.49
CA ARG A 617 -3.26 -13.96 -1.47
C ARG A 617 -4.05 -14.71 -0.40
N CYS A 618 -3.38 -15.34 0.56
CA CYS A 618 -4.06 -16.04 1.65
C CYS A 618 -4.72 -15.03 2.61
N ASN A 619 -6.02 -15.18 2.87
CA ASN A 619 -6.74 -14.31 3.81
C ASN A 619 -6.17 -14.33 5.23
N LEU A 620 -5.56 -15.44 5.67
CA LEU A 620 -4.84 -15.50 6.95
C LEU A 620 -3.64 -14.53 6.97
N GLY A 621 -2.89 -14.50 5.88
CA GLY A 621 -1.76 -13.58 5.68
C GLY A 621 -2.19 -12.12 5.63
N ILE A 622 -3.23 -11.83 4.84
CA ILE A 622 -3.73 -10.45 4.63
C ILE A 622 -4.33 -9.86 5.91
N SER A 623 -4.93 -10.69 6.77
CA SER A 623 -5.52 -10.29 8.06
C SER A 623 -4.51 -10.18 9.21
N GLY A 624 -3.20 -10.28 8.94
CA GLY A 624 -2.13 -10.09 9.93
C GLY A 624 -1.58 -11.36 10.59
N GLY A 625 -2.02 -12.55 10.18
CA GLY A 625 -1.38 -13.82 10.53
C GLY A 625 -0.28 -14.21 9.52
N GLU A 626 0.37 -15.35 9.72
CA GLU A 626 1.27 -15.92 8.71
C GLU A 626 0.47 -16.77 7.70
N ALA A 627 0.66 -16.54 6.40
CA ALA A 627 -0.06 -17.30 5.36
C ALA A 627 0.15 -18.82 5.47
N VAL A 628 -0.85 -19.61 5.05
CA VAL A 628 -0.75 -21.08 5.02
C VAL A 628 0.36 -21.52 4.06
N GLY A 629 1.19 -22.49 4.47
CA GLY A 629 2.30 -23.08 3.69
C GLY A 629 1.86 -23.98 2.53
N ILE A 630 1.05 -23.43 1.61
CA ILE A 630 0.41 -24.16 0.50
C ILE A 630 1.42 -24.93 -0.38
N ARG A 631 2.60 -24.37 -0.69
CA ARG A 631 3.64 -25.07 -1.46
C ARG A 631 4.23 -26.26 -0.70
N ALA A 632 4.44 -26.11 0.62
CA ALA A 632 4.93 -27.18 1.48
C ALA A 632 3.92 -28.33 1.61
N ILE A 633 2.63 -28.01 1.78
CA ILE A 633 1.53 -28.99 1.78
C ILE A 633 1.46 -29.72 0.42
N LYS A 634 1.55 -28.99 -0.70
CA LYS A 634 1.61 -29.61 -2.03
C LYS A 634 2.77 -30.58 -2.14
N ARG A 635 3.96 -30.21 -1.62
CA ARG A 635 5.16 -31.05 -1.67
C ARG A 635 5.00 -32.32 -0.84
N PHE A 636 4.44 -32.22 0.37
CA PHE A 636 4.11 -33.37 1.21
C PHE A 636 3.27 -34.40 0.45
N VAL A 637 2.27 -33.95 -0.32
CA VAL A 637 1.45 -34.84 -1.15
C VAL A 637 2.23 -35.44 -2.32
N THR A 638 2.99 -34.64 -3.07
CA THR A 638 3.68 -35.09 -4.30
C THR A 638 4.89 -35.98 -4.05
N ASP A 639 5.55 -35.83 -2.90
CA ASP A 639 6.71 -36.65 -2.53
C ASP A 639 6.27 -38.00 -1.92
N ARG A 640 4.97 -38.16 -1.57
CA ARG A 640 4.40 -39.36 -0.94
C ARG A 640 3.52 -40.21 -1.87
N ILE A 641 2.77 -39.61 -2.77
CA ILE A 641 1.84 -40.31 -3.67
C ILE A 641 2.49 -40.52 -5.04
N ASP A 642 2.47 -41.76 -5.55
CA ASP A 642 2.98 -42.01 -6.90
C ASP A 642 2.05 -41.46 -7.99
N SER A 643 2.67 -40.97 -9.06
CA SER A 643 2.03 -40.51 -10.29
C SER A 643 0.91 -41.39 -10.85
N SER A 644 0.96 -42.71 -10.65
CA SER A 644 -0.04 -43.69 -11.09
C SER A 644 -1.42 -43.51 -10.46
N ALA A 645 -1.55 -42.77 -9.35
CA ALA A 645 -2.81 -42.41 -8.71
C ALA A 645 -3.75 -41.54 -9.56
N TYR A 646 -3.23 -40.92 -10.63
CA TYR A 646 -4.03 -40.13 -11.58
C TYR A 646 -3.83 -40.64 -13.01
N LYS A 647 -4.90 -41.17 -13.60
CA LYS A 647 -4.94 -41.65 -15.00
C LYS A 647 -5.96 -40.82 -15.79
N PRO A 648 -5.53 -39.81 -16.58
CA PRO A 648 -6.45 -38.99 -17.34
C PRO A 648 -7.15 -39.80 -18.44
N LYS A 649 -8.43 -39.53 -18.66
CA LYS A 649 -9.20 -40.14 -19.76
C LYS A 649 -8.81 -39.49 -21.09
N LEU A 650 -8.46 -40.30 -22.08
CA LEU A 650 -8.21 -39.86 -23.45
C LEU A 650 -9.54 -39.61 -24.18
N GLY A 651 -9.64 -38.48 -24.87
CA GLY A 651 -10.72 -38.18 -25.81
C GLY A 651 -10.71 -39.06 -27.05
N ARG A 652 -11.77 -38.96 -27.86
CA ARG A 652 -11.87 -39.68 -29.15
C ARG A 652 -10.75 -39.22 -30.08
N LYS A 653 -10.05 -40.15 -30.73
CA LYS A 653 -8.95 -39.85 -31.66
C LYS A 653 -9.44 -38.93 -32.79
N LYS A 654 -8.75 -37.80 -32.98
CA LYS A 654 -8.98 -36.82 -34.04
C LYS A 654 -8.02 -37.09 -35.21
N LYS A 655 -8.28 -36.50 -36.38
CA LYS A 655 -7.44 -36.65 -37.60
C LYS A 655 -6.35 -35.58 -37.71
N GLN A 656 -6.51 -34.47 -36.99
CA GLN A 656 -5.61 -33.32 -37.02
C GLN A 656 -4.35 -33.62 -36.20
N GLU A 657 -3.20 -33.32 -36.80
CA GLU A 657 -1.87 -33.35 -36.17
C GLU A 657 -1.45 -31.92 -35.82
N ILE A 658 -0.76 -31.74 -34.69
CA ILE A 658 -0.34 -30.43 -34.17
C ILE A 658 1.17 -30.41 -33.93
N ALA A 659 1.85 -29.35 -34.35
CA ALA A 659 3.25 -29.12 -34.02
C ALA A 659 3.39 -28.30 -32.74
N VAL A 660 4.28 -28.72 -31.85
CA VAL A 660 4.73 -27.93 -30.69
C VAL A 660 6.23 -27.76 -30.80
N VAL A 661 6.73 -26.53 -30.70
CA VAL A 661 8.17 -26.22 -30.77
C VAL A 661 8.66 -25.79 -29.39
N GLY A 662 9.66 -26.52 -28.88
CA GLY A 662 10.17 -26.46 -27.51
C GLY A 662 9.47 -27.46 -26.58
N ALA A 663 10.23 -28.32 -25.91
CA ALA A 663 9.77 -29.26 -24.88
C ALA A 663 9.98 -28.71 -23.45
N GLY A 664 9.87 -27.39 -23.28
CA GLY A 664 9.79 -26.73 -21.98
C GLY A 664 8.43 -26.93 -21.29
N PRO A 665 8.23 -26.37 -20.07
CA PRO A 665 6.99 -26.54 -19.30
C PRO A 665 5.73 -26.09 -20.06
N ALA A 666 5.82 -25.02 -20.87
CA ALA A 666 4.70 -24.57 -21.70
C ALA A 666 4.37 -25.57 -22.83
N GLY A 667 5.38 -26.00 -23.59
CA GLY A 667 5.22 -26.91 -24.73
C GLY A 667 4.75 -28.30 -24.33
N VAL A 668 5.39 -28.92 -23.32
CA VAL A 668 4.98 -30.24 -22.79
C VAL A 668 3.56 -30.17 -22.20
N THR A 669 3.20 -29.07 -21.54
CA THR A 669 1.81 -28.87 -21.08
C THR A 669 0.82 -28.81 -22.24
N ALA A 670 1.12 -28.01 -23.26
CA ALA A 670 0.25 -27.87 -24.43
C ALA A 670 0.08 -29.23 -25.14
N ALA A 671 1.18 -29.95 -25.38
CA ALA A 671 1.16 -31.28 -25.97
C ALA A 671 0.35 -32.28 -25.14
N HIS A 672 0.53 -32.29 -23.81
CA HIS A 672 -0.26 -33.12 -22.91
C HIS A 672 -1.76 -32.81 -23.02
N CYS A 673 -2.18 -31.56 -22.84
CA CYS A 673 -3.59 -31.18 -22.91
C CYS A 673 -4.23 -31.46 -24.27
N LEU A 674 -3.53 -31.21 -25.39
CA LEU A 674 -4.00 -31.53 -26.73
C LEU A 674 -4.12 -33.04 -26.97
N SER A 675 -3.16 -33.82 -26.48
CA SER A 675 -3.19 -35.29 -26.57
C SER A 675 -4.38 -35.91 -25.83
N LEU A 676 -4.76 -35.33 -24.68
CA LEU A 676 -5.95 -35.72 -23.91
C LEU A 676 -7.24 -35.38 -24.64
N LEU A 677 -7.25 -34.33 -25.46
CA LEU A 677 -8.37 -33.98 -26.35
C LEU A 677 -8.43 -34.85 -27.62
N GLY A 678 -7.50 -35.81 -27.77
CA GLY A 678 -7.48 -36.81 -28.84
C GLY A 678 -6.70 -36.42 -30.09
N TYR A 679 -5.99 -35.28 -30.09
CA TYR A 679 -5.10 -34.88 -31.20
C TYR A 679 -3.80 -35.69 -31.20
N GLY A 680 -3.24 -35.90 -32.39
CA GLY A 680 -1.83 -36.26 -32.53
C GLY A 680 -0.96 -35.01 -32.37
N VAL A 681 0.17 -35.13 -31.67
CA VAL A 681 1.07 -34.01 -31.39
C VAL A 681 2.52 -34.44 -31.65
N THR A 682 3.25 -33.65 -32.43
CA THR A 682 4.71 -33.78 -32.57
C THR A 682 5.38 -32.60 -31.88
N VAL A 683 6.22 -32.90 -30.89
CA VAL A 683 7.05 -31.91 -30.18
C VAL A 683 8.44 -31.91 -30.79
N PHE A 684 8.89 -30.75 -31.26
CA PHE A 684 10.25 -30.52 -31.77
C PHE A 684 11.09 -29.85 -30.67
N GLU A 685 12.19 -30.48 -30.28
CA GLU A 685 13.12 -29.99 -29.27
C GLU A 685 14.52 -29.84 -29.89
N ALA A 686 15.19 -28.74 -29.60
CA ALA A 686 16.54 -28.45 -30.11
C ALA A 686 17.61 -29.24 -29.34
N GLU A 687 17.38 -29.51 -28.05
CA GLU A 687 18.28 -30.30 -27.20
C GLU A 687 18.07 -31.82 -27.37
N ASP A 688 18.91 -32.62 -26.69
CA ASP A 688 18.87 -34.08 -26.66
C ASP A 688 17.80 -34.66 -25.69
N ARG A 689 17.17 -33.81 -24.89
CA ARG A 689 16.24 -34.18 -23.81
C ARG A 689 15.20 -33.08 -23.54
N PRO A 690 14.04 -33.40 -22.95
CA PRO A 690 12.99 -32.42 -22.68
C PRO A 690 13.20 -31.68 -21.34
N GLY A 691 12.38 -30.65 -21.11
CA GLY A 691 12.31 -29.86 -19.88
C GLY A 691 12.68 -28.39 -20.05
N GLY A 692 13.44 -28.05 -21.09
CA GLY A 692 13.85 -26.68 -21.39
C GLY A 692 14.53 -26.01 -20.17
N MET A 693 14.02 -24.84 -19.76
CA MET A 693 14.55 -24.11 -18.60
C MET A 693 14.50 -24.91 -17.28
N LEU A 694 13.56 -25.86 -17.11
CA LEU A 694 13.53 -26.72 -15.91
C LEU A 694 14.79 -27.59 -15.75
N SER A 695 15.39 -27.98 -16.87
CA SER A 695 16.60 -28.81 -16.92
C SER A 695 17.86 -27.96 -17.15
N CYS A 696 17.73 -26.78 -17.77
CA CYS A 696 18.86 -25.93 -18.14
C CYS A 696 19.26 -24.91 -17.06
N SER A 697 18.31 -24.17 -16.48
CA SER A 697 18.62 -23.06 -15.56
C SER A 697 18.47 -23.43 -14.09
N LEU A 698 17.55 -24.32 -13.73
CA LEU A 698 17.31 -24.68 -12.33
C LEU A 698 18.30 -25.74 -11.82
N PRO A 699 19.08 -25.47 -10.76
CA PRO A 699 20.07 -26.40 -10.24
C PRO A 699 19.44 -27.52 -9.38
N SER A 700 20.12 -28.67 -9.32
CA SER A 700 19.56 -29.89 -8.69
C SER A 700 19.33 -29.82 -7.18
N TYR A 701 19.97 -28.87 -6.48
CA TYR A 701 19.68 -28.63 -5.06
C TYR A 701 18.30 -28.00 -4.82
N ARG A 702 17.70 -27.42 -5.88
CA ARG A 702 16.42 -26.72 -5.90
C ARG A 702 15.35 -27.52 -6.64
N LEU A 703 15.73 -28.15 -7.76
CA LEU A 703 14.87 -29.02 -8.55
C LEU A 703 15.66 -30.24 -9.06
N PRO A 704 15.55 -31.41 -8.42
CA PRO A 704 16.26 -32.61 -8.84
C PRO A 704 15.86 -33.08 -10.26
N LYS A 705 16.84 -33.34 -11.12
CA LYS A 705 16.63 -33.69 -12.55
C LYS A 705 15.75 -34.93 -12.74
N ASN A 706 15.92 -35.94 -11.88
CA ASN A 706 15.11 -37.16 -11.87
C ASN A 706 13.62 -36.91 -11.58
N ILE A 707 13.27 -35.85 -10.83
CA ILE A 707 11.88 -35.43 -10.62
C ILE A 707 11.31 -34.84 -11.91
N VAL A 708 12.06 -33.98 -12.60
CA VAL A 708 11.67 -33.39 -13.90
C VAL A 708 11.46 -34.50 -14.94
N GLU A 709 12.41 -35.42 -15.06
CA GLU A 709 12.35 -36.55 -16.00
C GLU A 709 11.18 -37.50 -15.70
N LYS A 710 10.97 -37.88 -14.42
CA LYS A 710 9.82 -38.69 -14.02
C LYS A 710 8.51 -37.99 -14.35
N GLU A 711 8.38 -36.71 -14.05
CA GLU A 711 7.15 -35.95 -14.26
C GLU A 711 6.83 -35.77 -15.75
N ILE A 712 7.81 -35.40 -16.58
CA ILE A 712 7.64 -35.33 -18.06
C ILE A 712 7.24 -36.69 -18.62
N LYS A 713 7.86 -37.78 -18.18
CA LYS A 713 7.50 -39.15 -18.62
C LYS A 713 6.04 -39.51 -18.33
N THR A 714 5.41 -38.94 -17.29
CA THR A 714 3.97 -39.14 -17.03
C THR A 714 3.05 -38.31 -17.93
N LEU A 715 3.57 -37.24 -18.55
CA LEU A 715 2.82 -36.36 -19.44
C LEU A 715 2.81 -36.89 -20.89
N LEU A 716 3.90 -37.54 -21.30
CA LEU A 716 4.02 -38.19 -22.61
C LEU A 716 3.16 -39.46 -22.69
N ASN A 717 2.35 -39.57 -23.74
CA ASN A 717 1.52 -40.74 -24.02
C ASN A 717 1.57 -41.07 -25.52
N LYS A 718 0.89 -42.15 -25.94
CA LYS A 718 0.90 -42.67 -27.32
C LYS A 718 0.47 -41.70 -28.43
N ASN A 719 -0.16 -40.57 -28.09
CA ASN A 719 -0.55 -39.54 -29.06
C ASN A 719 0.53 -38.43 -29.20
N ILE A 720 1.63 -38.50 -28.44
CA ILE A 720 2.71 -37.50 -28.44
C ILE A 720 4.00 -38.16 -28.97
N LYS A 721 4.53 -37.62 -30.06
CA LYS A 721 5.87 -37.89 -30.57
C LYS A 721 6.81 -36.75 -30.15
N VAL A 722 8.07 -37.06 -29.82
CA VAL A 722 9.11 -36.04 -29.58
C VAL A 722 10.26 -36.28 -30.57
N GLU A 723 10.71 -35.22 -31.25
CA GLU A 723 11.90 -35.21 -32.10
C GLU A 723 12.95 -34.27 -31.51
N TYR A 724 14.06 -34.85 -31.03
CA TYR A 724 15.21 -34.14 -30.47
C TYR A 724 16.19 -33.69 -31.56
N GLY A 725 17.03 -32.69 -31.27
CA GLY A 725 17.99 -32.15 -32.23
C GLY A 725 17.34 -31.42 -33.41
N ARG A 726 16.16 -30.80 -33.22
CA ARG A 726 15.36 -30.13 -34.25
C ARG A 726 15.12 -28.66 -33.88
N ALA A 727 16.00 -27.77 -34.32
CA ALA A 727 15.90 -26.34 -34.05
C ALA A 727 15.10 -25.58 -35.13
N LEU A 728 14.04 -24.88 -34.71
CA LEU A 728 13.33 -23.92 -35.56
C LEU A 728 14.27 -22.79 -35.99
N GLY A 729 14.28 -22.46 -37.29
CA GLY A 729 15.23 -21.52 -37.87
C GLY A 729 16.49 -22.15 -38.47
N LYS A 730 16.77 -23.43 -38.16
CA LYS A 730 17.93 -24.16 -38.69
C LYS A 730 17.52 -25.44 -39.42
N ASP A 731 16.76 -26.30 -38.75
CA ASP A 731 16.40 -27.64 -39.23
C ASP A 731 14.95 -27.74 -39.72
N LEU A 732 14.14 -26.71 -39.46
CA LEU A 732 12.74 -26.55 -39.90
C LEU A 732 12.31 -25.07 -39.88
N THR A 733 11.35 -24.70 -40.73
CA THR A 733 10.69 -23.38 -40.76
C THR A 733 9.22 -23.46 -40.31
N ILE A 734 8.59 -22.32 -40.03
CA ILE A 734 7.14 -22.26 -39.74
C ILE A 734 6.34 -22.74 -40.95
N GLN A 735 6.78 -22.40 -42.16
CA GLN A 735 6.14 -22.75 -43.42
C GLN A 735 6.14 -24.28 -43.65
N ASP A 736 7.26 -24.97 -43.35
CA ASP A 736 7.33 -26.44 -43.41
C ASP A 736 6.34 -27.12 -42.47
N LEU A 737 6.14 -26.53 -41.29
CA LEU A 737 5.20 -27.02 -40.29
C LEU A 737 3.75 -26.76 -40.73
N GLN A 738 3.44 -25.59 -41.29
CA GLN A 738 2.07 -25.26 -41.75
C GLN A 738 1.58 -26.17 -42.88
N GLN A 739 2.48 -26.73 -43.70
CA GLN A 739 2.13 -27.70 -44.74
C GLN A 739 1.75 -29.08 -44.17
N LYS A 740 2.19 -29.42 -42.95
CA LYS A 740 2.08 -30.78 -42.37
C LYS A 740 1.15 -30.86 -41.16
N PHE A 741 0.99 -29.77 -40.43
CA PHE A 741 0.26 -29.71 -39.16
C PHE A 741 -0.90 -28.71 -39.23
N SER A 742 -2.03 -29.05 -38.63
CA SER A 742 -3.24 -28.23 -38.66
C SER A 742 -3.16 -26.98 -37.77
N ALA A 743 -2.23 -26.96 -36.81
CA ALA A 743 -1.90 -25.82 -35.95
C ALA A 743 -0.45 -25.95 -35.44
N ILE A 744 0.13 -24.82 -35.04
CA ILE A 744 1.50 -24.75 -34.49
C ILE A 744 1.47 -23.99 -33.16
N PHE A 745 2.20 -24.49 -32.16
CA PHE A 745 2.49 -23.77 -30.91
C PHE A 745 4.00 -23.54 -30.74
N LEU A 746 4.39 -22.28 -30.56
CA LEU A 746 5.78 -21.86 -30.35
C LEU A 746 6.04 -21.57 -28.86
N SER A 747 7.01 -22.27 -28.28
CA SER A 747 7.32 -22.20 -26.84
C SER A 747 8.82 -22.36 -26.51
N ILE A 748 9.69 -21.88 -27.40
CA ILE A 748 11.17 -22.02 -27.34
C ILE A 748 11.89 -21.23 -26.23
N GLY A 749 11.18 -20.77 -25.19
CA GLY A 749 11.77 -20.17 -23.99
C GLY A 749 12.52 -18.82 -24.19
N ALA A 750 13.21 -18.40 -23.13
CA ALA A 750 14.11 -17.25 -23.12
C ALA A 750 15.55 -17.71 -22.83
N HIS A 751 16.26 -18.12 -23.88
CA HIS A 751 17.57 -18.78 -23.76
C HIS A 751 18.80 -17.87 -23.88
N GLU A 752 18.62 -16.56 -24.07
CA GLU A 752 19.73 -15.59 -24.11
C GLU A 752 19.69 -14.66 -22.90
N SER A 753 20.83 -14.39 -22.26
CA SER A 753 20.95 -13.33 -21.27
C SER A 753 21.01 -11.95 -21.96
N TRP A 754 20.59 -10.89 -21.28
CA TRP A 754 20.89 -9.53 -21.75
C TRP A 754 22.40 -9.23 -21.56
N PRO A 755 23.09 -8.70 -22.58
CA PRO A 755 24.46 -8.22 -22.43
C PRO A 755 24.49 -6.94 -21.59
N LEU A 756 25.59 -6.73 -20.88
CA LEU A 756 25.91 -5.46 -20.22
C LEU A 756 26.23 -4.37 -21.25
N ASN A 757 26.61 -4.75 -22.48
CA ASN A 757 27.09 -3.90 -23.58
C ASN A 757 28.41 -3.20 -23.22
N LEU A 758 29.36 -3.98 -22.73
CA LEU A 758 30.67 -3.49 -22.28
C LEU A 758 31.77 -3.98 -23.22
N GLU A 759 32.73 -3.11 -23.52
CA GLU A 759 33.91 -3.48 -24.30
C GLU A 759 34.67 -4.60 -23.57
N ASN A 760 35.00 -5.69 -24.27
CA ASN A 760 35.59 -6.94 -23.75
C ASN A 760 34.61 -7.87 -22.99
N GLU A 761 33.29 -7.77 -23.18
CA GLU A 761 32.31 -8.72 -22.59
C GLU A 761 32.45 -10.18 -23.13
N ASP A 762 33.07 -10.37 -24.31
CA ASP A 762 33.25 -11.68 -24.97
C ASP A 762 34.54 -12.44 -24.57
N VAL A 763 35.24 -12.04 -23.51
CA VAL A 763 36.54 -12.63 -23.09
C VAL A 763 36.39 -13.90 -22.24
N GLU A 764 37.41 -14.77 -22.24
CA GLU A 764 37.38 -16.04 -21.51
C GLU A 764 37.21 -15.79 -19.99
N GLY A 765 36.24 -16.47 -19.38
CA GLY A 765 35.89 -16.30 -17.97
C GLY A 765 34.74 -15.32 -17.71
N VAL A 766 34.24 -14.61 -18.73
CA VAL A 766 32.94 -13.95 -18.68
C VAL A 766 31.87 -14.89 -19.22
N PHE A 767 30.80 -15.13 -18.45
CA PHE A 767 29.74 -16.06 -18.83
C PHE A 767 28.34 -15.46 -18.64
N PRO A 768 27.48 -15.47 -19.69
CA PRO A 768 26.05 -15.28 -19.54
C PRO A 768 25.45 -16.30 -18.56
N SER A 769 24.59 -15.87 -17.63
CA SER A 769 24.08 -16.73 -16.55
C SER A 769 23.38 -18.00 -17.06
N ILE A 770 22.62 -17.91 -18.15
CA ILE A 770 21.93 -19.06 -18.75
C ILE A 770 22.91 -20.01 -19.42
N GLN A 771 23.99 -19.51 -20.03
CA GLN A 771 25.05 -20.35 -20.59
C GLN A 771 25.81 -21.07 -19.48
N PHE A 772 26.18 -20.36 -18.40
CA PHE A 772 26.86 -20.91 -17.23
C PHE A 772 26.02 -22.02 -16.57
N LEU A 773 24.76 -21.74 -16.24
CA LEU A 773 23.85 -22.70 -15.62
C LEU A 773 23.59 -23.90 -16.55
N LYS A 774 23.37 -23.67 -17.85
CA LYS A 774 23.15 -24.75 -18.82
C LYS A 774 24.38 -25.64 -19.00
N ALA A 775 25.59 -25.07 -18.99
CA ALA A 775 26.84 -25.82 -19.07
C ALA A 775 26.96 -26.82 -17.91
N PHE A 776 26.81 -26.33 -16.68
CA PHE A 776 26.83 -27.18 -15.49
C PHE A 776 25.66 -28.17 -15.46
N ASN A 777 24.42 -27.71 -15.69
CA ASN A 777 23.23 -28.54 -15.54
C ASN A 777 23.06 -29.60 -16.65
N MET A 778 23.43 -29.30 -17.90
CA MET A 778 23.25 -30.25 -19.01
C MET A 778 24.49 -31.12 -19.25
N ARG A 779 25.69 -30.56 -19.07
CA ARG A 779 26.97 -31.20 -19.47
C ARG A 779 27.92 -31.50 -18.30
N GLY A 780 27.66 -30.98 -17.11
CA GLY A 780 28.52 -31.16 -15.93
C GLY A 780 29.80 -30.32 -15.97
N GLU A 781 29.84 -29.28 -16.80
CA GLU A 781 30.99 -28.39 -16.96
C GLU A 781 31.13 -27.44 -15.76
N GLU A 782 32.24 -27.57 -15.01
CA GLU A 782 32.64 -26.60 -13.99
C GLU A 782 33.41 -25.46 -14.68
N LEU A 783 32.73 -24.33 -14.94
CA LEU A 783 33.26 -23.17 -15.66
C LEU A 783 33.83 -22.07 -14.75
N ALA A 784 33.51 -22.09 -13.46
CA ALA A 784 33.94 -21.08 -12.50
C ALA A 784 35.20 -21.50 -11.75
N ARG A 785 36.11 -20.56 -11.59
CA ARG A 785 37.39 -20.68 -10.89
C ARG A 785 37.75 -19.39 -10.17
N GLY A 786 38.61 -19.50 -9.16
CA GLY A 786 39.15 -18.38 -8.38
C GLY A 786 38.08 -17.58 -7.65
N HIS A 787 38.21 -16.26 -7.64
CA HIS A 787 37.19 -15.36 -7.12
C HIS A 787 36.11 -15.12 -8.17
N VAL A 788 34.83 -15.34 -7.83
CA VAL A 788 33.71 -15.24 -8.78
C VAL A 788 32.83 -14.04 -8.46
N GLY A 789 32.63 -13.16 -9.43
CA GLY A 789 31.61 -12.11 -9.37
C GLY A 789 30.34 -12.50 -10.11
N VAL A 790 29.17 -12.27 -9.52
CA VAL A 790 27.86 -12.49 -10.17
C VAL A 790 27.06 -11.21 -10.20
N ILE A 791 26.60 -10.80 -11.38
CA ILE A 791 25.93 -9.51 -11.58
C ILE A 791 24.42 -9.71 -11.70
N GLY A 792 23.64 -9.25 -10.73
CA GLY A 792 22.18 -9.28 -10.77
C GLY A 792 21.57 -9.69 -9.43
N GLY A 793 20.26 -9.43 -9.28
CA GLY A 793 19.52 -9.76 -8.05
C GLY A 793 18.32 -10.68 -8.26
N GLY A 794 18.16 -11.26 -9.45
CA GLY A 794 17.09 -12.20 -9.76
C GLY A 794 17.44 -13.64 -9.35
N ASN A 795 16.46 -14.54 -9.40
CA ASN A 795 16.65 -15.96 -9.08
C ASN A 795 17.84 -16.59 -9.85
N SER A 796 17.97 -16.32 -11.16
CA SER A 796 19.08 -16.83 -11.99
C SER A 796 20.48 -16.33 -11.54
N ALA A 797 20.57 -15.17 -10.87
CA ALA A 797 21.80 -14.65 -10.30
C ALA A 797 22.17 -15.39 -9.01
N VAL A 798 21.19 -15.57 -8.12
CA VAL A 798 21.36 -16.32 -6.86
C VAL A 798 21.69 -17.78 -7.13
N ASP A 799 21.00 -18.41 -8.09
CA ASP A 799 21.29 -19.79 -8.51
C ASP A 799 22.68 -19.92 -9.14
N ALA A 800 23.10 -18.98 -10.00
CA ALA A 800 24.45 -19.00 -10.56
C ALA A 800 25.55 -18.83 -9.49
N ALA A 801 25.35 -17.93 -8.52
CA ALA A 801 26.28 -17.73 -7.42
C ALA A 801 26.44 -18.98 -6.54
N ARG A 802 25.32 -19.62 -6.20
CA ARG A 802 25.28 -20.85 -5.39
C ARG A 802 25.77 -22.09 -6.15
N VAL A 803 25.61 -22.14 -7.48
CA VAL A 803 26.25 -23.15 -8.33
C VAL A 803 27.76 -22.95 -8.39
N ALA A 804 28.23 -21.71 -8.61
CA ALA A 804 29.66 -21.39 -8.66
C ALA A 804 30.38 -21.73 -7.34
N LEU A 805 29.79 -21.38 -6.20
CA LEU A 805 30.35 -21.66 -4.86
C LEU A 805 30.59 -23.15 -4.58
N ARG A 806 29.95 -24.05 -5.34
CA ARG A 806 30.06 -25.52 -5.21
C ARG A 806 31.06 -26.14 -6.21
N GLN A 807 31.72 -25.35 -7.06
CA GLN A 807 32.72 -25.82 -8.02
C GLN A 807 34.11 -25.85 -7.39
N LYS A 808 34.95 -26.81 -7.81
CA LYS A 808 36.18 -27.19 -7.08
C LYS A 808 37.26 -26.12 -7.05
N GLU A 809 37.33 -25.28 -8.10
CA GLU A 809 38.38 -24.28 -8.27
C GLU A 809 37.96 -22.90 -7.71
N VAL A 810 36.79 -22.76 -7.08
CA VAL A 810 36.27 -21.49 -6.58
C VAL A 810 36.71 -21.20 -5.14
N ILE A 811 37.23 -19.99 -4.93
CA ILE A 811 37.76 -19.50 -3.65
C ILE A 811 36.69 -18.69 -2.90
N SER A 812 35.92 -17.85 -3.60
CA SER A 812 34.82 -17.06 -3.03
C SER A 812 33.84 -16.59 -4.09
N VAL A 813 32.60 -16.28 -3.71
CA VAL A 813 31.58 -15.71 -4.60
C VAL A 813 31.00 -14.42 -4.02
N SER A 814 31.01 -13.34 -4.81
CA SER A 814 30.32 -12.06 -4.54
C SER A 814 29.18 -11.85 -5.54
N LEU A 815 27.96 -11.60 -5.05
CA LEU A 815 26.78 -11.27 -5.84
C LEU A 815 26.49 -9.77 -5.73
N LEU A 816 26.54 -9.07 -6.87
CA LEU A 816 26.48 -7.62 -7.02
C LEU A 816 25.09 -7.18 -7.50
N TYR A 817 24.35 -6.41 -6.71
CA TYR A 817 22.99 -5.95 -7.06
C TYR A 817 22.76 -4.45 -6.88
N ARG A 818 22.32 -3.78 -7.95
CA ARG A 818 22.24 -2.30 -8.11
C ARG A 818 21.24 -1.52 -7.23
N ARG A 819 20.59 -2.18 -6.29
CA ARG A 819 19.52 -1.64 -5.42
C ARG A 819 19.61 -2.29 -4.04
N THR A 820 18.76 -1.89 -3.09
CA THR A 820 18.77 -2.48 -1.74
C THR A 820 18.40 -3.97 -1.75
N ARG A 821 18.65 -4.69 -0.64
CA ARG A 821 18.27 -6.11 -0.46
C ARG A 821 16.75 -6.29 -0.67
N GLU A 822 15.96 -5.39 -0.11
CA GLU A 822 14.49 -5.38 -0.14
C GLU A 822 13.93 -5.17 -1.56
N GLU A 823 14.76 -4.68 -2.48
CA GLU A 823 14.43 -4.48 -3.89
C GLU A 823 14.93 -5.61 -4.81
N MET A 824 15.53 -6.69 -4.27
CA MET A 824 15.98 -7.86 -5.05
C MET A 824 14.80 -8.66 -5.62
N PRO A 825 14.78 -9.00 -6.93
CA PRO A 825 13.73 -9.85 -7.51
C PRO A 825 13.81 -11.35 -7.18
N ALA A 826 14.91 -11.84 -6.59
CA ALA A 826 15.02 -13.21 -6.11
C ALA A 826 14.09 -13.46 -4.91
N TYR A 827 13.73 -14.72 -4.65
CA TYR A 827 12.96 -15.04 -3.45
C TYR A 827 13.83 -14.89 -2.21
N GLU A 828 13.27 -14.29 -1.15
CA GLU A 828 13.96 -14.02 0.12
C GLU A 828 14.66 -15.26 0.70
N GLU A 829 13.97 -16.41 0.71
CA GLU A 829 14.52 -17.70 1.15
C GLU A 829 15.80 -18.14 0.39
N GLU A 830 15.97 -17.74 -0.87
CA GLU A 830 17.16 -18.07 -1.67
C GLU A 830 18.29 -17.08 -1.42
N ILE A 831 17.95 -15.81 -1.14
CA ILE A 831 18.90 -14.75 -0.74
C ILE A 831 19.51 -15.11 0.61
N ASP A 832 18.68 -15.51 1.59
CA ASP A 832 19.14 -15.96 2.90
C ASP A 832 19.93 -17.28 2.79
N ALA A 833 19.47 -18.25 2.00
CA ALA A 833 20.23 -19.48 1.78
C ALA A 833 21.59 -19.24 1.10
N ALA A 834 21.73 -18.21 0.26
CA ALA A 834 23.01 -17.82 -0.33
C ALA A 834 23.96 -17.20 0.72
N LEU A 835 23.45 -16.31 1.56
CA LEU A 835 24.20 -15.71 2.68
C LEU A 835 24.67 -16.78 3.67
N GLU A 836 23.79 -17.69 4.06
CA GLU A 836 24.11 -18.83 4.94
C GLU A 836 25.17 -19.76 4.35
N GLU A 837 25.16 -19.95 3.03
CA GLU A 837 26.16 -20.76 2.32
C GLU A 837 27.53 -20.04 2.18
N GLY A 838 27.59 -18.72 2.40
CA GLY A 838 28.82 -17.92 2.32
C GLY A 838 28.97 -17.07 1.05
N VAL A 839 27.92 -16.92 0.24
CA VAL A 839 27.90 -15.93 -0.85
C VAL A 839 27.85 -14.54 -0.24
N ARG A 840 28.80 -13.67 -0.62
CA ARG A 840 28.79 -12.26 -0.20
C ARG A 840 27.77 -11.52 -1.06
N ILE A 841 26.72 -10.97 -0.46
CA ILE A 841 25.73 -10.17 -1.20
C ILE A 841 26.03 -8.68 -1.00
N GLU A 842 26.34 -8.04 -2.12
CA GLU A 842 26.85 -6.69 -2.24
C GLU A 842 25.76 -5.84 -2.91
N THR A 843 24.98 -5.13 -2.08
CA THR A 843 23.79 -4.38 -2.52
C THR A 843 24.10 -2.91 -2.83
N LEU A 844 23.19 -2.29 -3.58
CA LEU A 844 23.34 -0.99 -4.23
C LEU A 844 24.51 -0.94 -5.25
N ILE A 845 25.03 -2.10 -5.70
CA ILE A 845 26.24 -2.27 -6.53
C ILE A 845 25.91 -2.71 -7.97
N SER A 846 26.48 -2.00 -8.93
CA SER A 846 26.38 -2.29 -10.37
C SER A 846 27.76 -2.12 -11.03
N PRO A 847 28.11 -2.86 -12.10
CA PRO A 847 29.49 -3.37 -12.23
C PRO A 847 30.18 -3.26 -13.61
N VAL A 848 31.51 -3.06 -13.69
CA VAL A 848 32.29 -2.94 -14.96
C VAL A 848 33.78 -3.28 -15.06
N LYS A 849 34.72 -2.47 -14.53
CA LYS A 849 36.02 -2.24 -15.21
C LYS A 849 37.18 -3.08 -14.67
N ILE A 850 37.56 -4.10 -15.42
CA ILE A 850 38.40 -5.24 -15.03
C ILE A 850 39.94 -5.04 -15.20
N HIS A 851 40.71 -4.57 -14.21
CA HIS A 851 42.19 -4.41 -14.35
C HIS A 851 43.04 -5.58 -13.80
N VAL A 852 44.34 -5.64 -14.19
CA VAL A 852 45.35 -6.66 -13.81
C VAL A 852 46.43 -6.12 -12.84
N ARG A 853 47.21 -7.03 -12.21
CA ARG A 853 48.29 -6.73 -11.23
C ARG A 853 49.64 -6.33 -11.81
N GLN A 854 50.35 -5.52 -11.03
CA GLN A 854 51.81 -5.56 -10.83
C GLN A 854 52.08 -5.39 -9.31
N GLU A 855 53.12 -6.04 -8.80
CA GLU A 855 53.67 -6.10 -7.42
C GLU A 855 53.76 -4.70 -6.72
N GLU A 856 53.58 -4.44 -5.40
CA GLU A 856 53.39 -5.18 -4.11
C GLU A 856 52.32 -4.44 -3.24
N ILE A 857 51.44 -5.09 -2.46
CA ILE A 857 51.58 -5.44 -1.01
C ILE A 857 52.30 -4.38 -0.14
N GLU A 858 51.57 -3.67 0.75
CA GLU A 858 51.90 -3.49 2.20
C GLU A 858 51.00 -2.46 2.93
N ALA A 859 50.38 -1.50 2.24
CA ALA A 859 49.72 -0.36 2.91
C ALA A 859 48.33 -0.65 3.55
N ALA A 860 47.53 -1.55 2.97
CA ALA A 860 46.10 -1.69 3.33
C ALA A 860 45.78 -2.58 4.55
N ILE A 861 46.79 -3.20 5.17
CA ILE A 861 46.58 -4.17 6.28
C ILE A 861 46.66 -3.51 7.67
N ARG A 862 47.16 -2.27 7.78
CA ARG A 862 47.64 -1.77 9.09
C ARG A 862 46.64 -0.99 9.94
N GLU A 863 45.57 -0.42 9.38
CA GLU A 863 44.61 0.42 10.15
C GLU A 863 43.14 0.24 9.74
N GLY A 864 42.37 -0.47 10.58
CA GLY A 864 40.91 -0.32 10.74
C GLY A 864 39.98 -0.77 9.58
N VAL A 865 39.37 -1.96 9.69
CA VAL A 865 38.32 -2.42 8.76
C VAL A 865 36.99 -1.72 9.05
N GLU A 866 36.49 -0.92 8.10
CA GLU A 866 35.09 -0.46 8.04
C GLU A 866 34.34 -1.02 6.80
N LEU A 867 33.02 -1.16 6.94
CA LEU A 867 32.10 -1.65 5.92
C LEU A 867 31.57 -0.48 5.07
N GLU A 868 31.84 -0.48 3.76
CA GLU A 868 31.28 0.50 2.83
C GLU A 868 30.46 -0.13 1.69
N THR A 869 29.44 0.58 1.23
CA THR A 869 28.45 0.13 0.23
C THR A 869 28.26 1.18 -0.88
N LEU A 870 27.31 0.93 -1.81
CA LEU A 870 26.82 1.81 -2.91
C LEU A 870 27.71 1.86 -4.16
N VAL A 871 27.38 1.28 -5.34
CA VAL A 871 28.23 1.30 -6.57
C VAL A 871 27.53 1.10 -7.99
N THR A 872 28.14 1.50 -9.13
CA THR A 872 27.59 1.72 -10.54
C THR A 872 28.65 1.54 -11.68
N PRO A 873 28.34 1.58 -13.02
CA PRO A 873 29.33 1.14 -14.06
C PRO A 873 29.55 1.86 -15.45
N ILE A 874 30.61 1.44 -16.19
CA ILE A 874 31.35 1.97 -17.40
C ILE A 874 31.85 0.97 -18.56
N LYS A 875 32.89 0.09 -18.43
CA LYS A 875 33.55 -0.79 -19.50
C LYS A 875 34.23 -2.12 -18.98
N ILE A 876 34.68 -3.15 -19.74
CA ILE A 876 35.43 -4.39 -19.28
C ILE A 876 36.90 -4.51 -19.81
N TYR A 877 37.75 -5.45 -19.30
CA TYR A 877 39.08 -5.87 -19.86
C TYR A 877 39.49 -7.36 -19.58
N SER A 878 40.61 -7.80 -20.18
CA SER A 878 41.24 -9.13 -20.04
C SER A 878 42.79 -9.11 -20.13
N LYS A 879 43.47 -10.13 -19.61
CA LYS A 879 44.90 -10.45 -19.90
C LYS A 879 45.00 -11.81 -20.60
N GLU A 880 45.76 -11.89 -21.70
CA GLU A 880 45.88 -13.12 -22.53
C GLU A 880 44.52 -13.70 -22.97
N GLY A 881 43.50 -12.84 -23.08
CA GLY A 881 42.12 -13.23 -23.40
C GLY A 881 41.25 -13.64 -22.20
N ARG A 882 41.75 -13.57 -20.95
CA ARG A 882 41.03 -13.95 -19.71
C ARG A 882 40.68 -12.80 -18.77
N VAL A 883 39.55 -12.90 -18.09
CA VAL A 883 39.05 -11.96 -17.05
C VAL A 883 39.91 -11.96 -15.77
N VAL A 884 40.02 -10.83 -15.05
CA VAL A 884 40.95 -10.64 -13.89
C VAL A 884 40.48 -9.69 -12.75
N GLY A 885 39.24 -9.21 -12.72
CA GLY A 885 38.79 -8.13 -11.84
C GLY A 885 37.45 -7.50 -12.24
N ILE A 886 36.96 -6.48 -11.52
CA ILE A 886 35.89 -5.57 -11.93
C ILE A 886 35.90 -4.28 -11.10
N GLU A 887 35.66 -3.13 -11.72
CA GLU A 887 35.59 -1.80 -11.07
C GLU A 887 34.15 -1.30 -11.08
N CYS A 888 33.81 -0.42 -10.14
CA CYS A 888 32.49 0.15 -9.94
C CYS A 888 32.61 1.59 -9.35
N ILE A 889 31.71 2.54 -9.67
CA ILE A 889 31.60 3.94 -9.10
C ILE A 889 30.41 4.15 -8.11
N LYS A 890 30.55 4.78 -6.93
CA LYS A 890 29.47 4.81 -5.89
C LYS A 890 28.10 5.37 -6.34
N ASN A 891 27.01 5.01 -5.63
CA ASN A 891 25.61 5.23 -6.04
C ASN A 891 24.77 5.91 -4.94
N ARG A 892 23.77 6.73 -5.27
CA ARG A 892 22.75 7.20 -4.31
C ARG A 892 21.34 7.07 -4.86
N LEU A 893 20.36 6.93 -3.97
CA LEU A 893 18.95 6.88 -4.35
C LEU A 893 18.44 8.29 -4.72
N GLY A 894 18.16 8.49 -6.01
CA GLY A 894 17.52 9.70 -6.54
C GLY A 894 16.00 9.57 -6.61
N GLU A 895 15.40 10.30 -7.56
CA GLU A 895 13.95 10.35 -7.79
C GLU A 895 13.31 8.97 -8.02
N ILE A 896 12.01 8.87 -7.73
CA ILE A 896 11.22 7.65 -7.94
C ILE A 896 10.95 7.47 -9.44
N ASP A 897 11.38 6.33 -10.00
CA ASP A 897 11.12 5.97 -11.39
C ASP A 897 9.65 5.61 -11.63
N ALA A 898 9.22 5.53 -12.90
CA ALA A 898 7.87 5.13 -13.27
C ALA A 898 7.45 3.71 -12.81
N SER A 899 8.38 2.93 -12.23
CA SER A 899 8.11 1.65 -11.60
C SER A 899 7.95 1.76 -10.06
N GLY A 900 7.95 2.96 -9.49
CA GLY A 900 7.78 3.21 -8.06
C GLY A 900 9.02 2.89 -7.21
N ARG A 901 10.20 2.78 -7.83
CA ARG A 901 11.48 2.51 -7.14
C ARG A 901 12.40 3.71 -7.28
N ARG A 902 13.23 4.01 -6.28
CA ARG A 902 14.20 5.11 -6.41
C ARG A 902 15.26 4.77 -7.46
N LYS A 903 15.60 5.76 -8.29
CA LYS A 903 16.56 5.64 -9.39
C LYS A 903 17.99 5.70 -8.82
N PRO A 904 18.84 4.70 -9.05
CA PRO A 904 20.26 4.78 -8.69
C PRO A 904 20.93 5.90 -9.50
N THR A 905 21.62 6.80 -8.81
CA THR A 905 22.31 7.98 -9.35
C THR A 905 23.78 7.91 -8.97
N PRO A 906 24.74 7.88 -9.91
CA PRO A 906 26.17 7.80 -9.60
C PRO A 906 26.68 8.97 -8.75
N ILE A 907 27.75 8.71 -8.00
CA ILE A 907 28.53 9.67 -7.21
C ILE A 907 29.89 9.83 -7.90
N PRO A 908 30.14 10.90 -8.66
CA PRO A 908 31.42 11.12 -9.34
C PRO A 908 32.63 11.07 -8.38
N GLY A 909 33.72 10.39 -8.76
CA GLY A 909 34.97 10.36 -7.98
C GLY A 909 34.95 9.35 -6.83
N SER A 910 34.28 8.22 -7.01
CA SER A 910 34.13 7.17 -5.99
C SER A 910 34.26 5.76 -6.60
N GLU A 911 35.20 5.63 -7.52
CA GLU A 911 35.54 4.41 -8.25
C GLU A 911 36.42 3.47 -7.40
N PHE A 912 36.15 2.16 -7.40
CA PHE A 912 36.98 1.15 -6.71
C PHE A 912 36.99 -0.21 -7.44
N ARG A 913 37.96 -1.08 -7.13
CA ARG A 913 38.23 -2.37 -7.82
C ARG A 913 38.04 -3.59 -6.92
N LEU A 914 37.41 -4.62 -7.48
CA LEU A 914 37.35 -6.01 -7.02
C LEU A 914 38.27 -6.87 -7.90
N GLU A 915 38.95 -7.88 -7.36
CA GLU A 915 39.68 -8.91 -8.14
C GLU A 915 38.78 -10.15 -8.33
N LEU A 916 38.70 -10.67 -9.57
CA LEU A 916 37.90 -11.87 -9.90
C LEU A 916 38.44 -12.60 -11.15
N ASP A 917 38.38 -13.92 -11.11
CA ASP A 917 38.87 -14.83 -12.16
C ASP A 917 37.71 -15.41 -13.00
N THR A 918 36.47 -15.18 -12.57
CA THR A 918 35.23 -15.52 -13.29
C THR A 918 34.17 -14.44 -13.08
N LEU A 919 33.50 -14.00 -14.14
CA LEU A 919 32.37 -13.06 -14.10
C LEU A 919 31.10 -13.72 -14.67
N ILE A 920 30.00 -13.69 -13.93
CA ILE A 920 28.70 -14.22 -14.39
C ILE A 920 27.68 -13.08 -14.55
N VAL A 921 27.12 -12.94 -15.75
CA VAL A 921 26.19 -11.85 -16.10
C VAL A 921 24.74 -12.32 -16.02
N ALA A 922 23.98 -11.83 -15.03
CA ALA A 922 22.61 -12.25 -14.71
C ALA A 922 21.63 -11.05 -14.59
N ILE A 923 21.76 -10.04 -15.44
CA ILE A 923 20.91 -8.82 -15.43
C ILE A 923 19.50 -9.01 -16.01
N GLY A 924 19.20 -10.20 -16.54
CA GLY A 924 17.92 -10.58 -17.14
C GLY A 924 18.12 -11.46 -18.38
N GLU A 925 17.03 -11.97 -18.94
CA GLU A 925 17.06 -12.85 -20.11
C GLU A 925 16.04 -12.39 -21.18
N LYS A 926 16.23 -12.81 -22.43
CA LYS A 926 15.38 -12.55 -23.60
C LYS A 926 15.19 -13.81 -24.46
N PRO A 927 14.11 -13.91 -25.24
CA PRO A 927 13.98 -14.93 -26.28
C PRO A 927 14.93 -14.63 -27.45
N LYS A 928 15.62 -15.67 -27.93
CA LYS A 928 16.28 -15.65 -29.24
C LYS A 928 15.20 -15.84 -30.29
N SER A 929 14.68 -14.76 -30.82
CA SER A 929 13.48 -14.76 -31.68
C SER A 929 13.66 -13.98 -32.97
N GLU A 930 14.77 -13.24 -33.13
CA GLU A 930 15.02 -12.31 -34.22
C GLU A 930 14.86 -12.97 -35.61
N PHE A 931 15.23 -14.25 -35.72
CA PHE A 931 15.06 -15.04 -36.95
C PHE A 931 13.58 -15.31 -37.33
N LEU A 932 12.65 -15.25 -36.36
CA LEU A 932 11.21 -15.43 -36.60
C LEU A 932 10.58 -14.22 -37.31
N ALA A 933 11.19 -13.03 -37.22
CA ALA A 933 10.76 -11.87 -38.01
C ALA A 933 10.94 -12.13 -39.50
N HIS A 934 12.06 -12.76 -39.89
CA HIS A 934 12.30 -13.21 -41.26
C HIS A 934 11.34 -14.34 -41.71
N MET A 935 10.64 -14.99 -40.78
CA MET A 935 9.59 -15.99 -41.06
C MET A 935 8.16 -15.41 -41.11
N GLY A 936 8.00 -14.09 -40.90
CA GLY A 936 6.70 -13.40 -40.99
C GLY A 936 5.98 -13.13 -39.66
N LEU A 937 6.64 -13.35 -38.51
CA LEU A 937 6.07 -13.04 -37.19
C LEU A 937 6.43 -11.64 -36.71
N GLU A 938 5.48 -10.96 -36.07
CA GLU A 938 5.75 -9.68 -35.41
C GLU A 938 6.46 -9.86 -34.06
N ILE A 939 7.52 -9.09 -33.84
CA ILE A 939 8.35 -9.10 -32.62
C ILE A 939 8.38 -7.69 -32.02
N ASP A 940 8.46 -7.58 -30.69
CA ASP A 940 8.68 -6.32 -29.98
C ASP A 940 10.18 -5.97 -29.82
N LYS A 941 10.48 -4.77 -29.28
CA LYS A 941 11.85 -4.31 -29.04
C LYS A 941 12.64 -5.14 -28.01
N GLY A 942 11.98 -6.03 -27.27
CA GLY A 942 12.57 -6.92 -26.27
C GLY A 942 12.75 -8.37 -26.76
N GLY A 943 12.58 -8.63 -28.05
CA GLY A 943 12.70 -9.98 -28.63
C GLY A 943 11.51 -10.88 -28.30
N ARG A 944 10.32 -10.34 -28.01
CA ARG A 944 9.12 -11.15 -27.70
C ARG A 944 8.15 -11.17 -28.87
N ILE A 945 7.54 -12.32 -29.12
CA ILE A 945 6.52 -12.44 -30.18
C ILE A 945 5.24 -11.71 -29.76
N LYS A 946 4.72 -10.85 -30.64
CA LYS A 946 3.40 -10.23 -30.45
C LYS A 946 2.29 -11.27 -30.68
N ILE A 947 1.34 -11.29 -29.75
CA ILE A 947 0.16 -12.15 -29.80
C ILE A 947 -1.09 -11.41 -29.34
N ASN A 948 -2.26 -11.92 -29.71
CA ASN A 948 -3.49 -11.61 -29.01
C ASN A 948 -3.46 -12.27 -27.61
N ARG A 949 -3.32 -11.47 -26.54
CA ARG A 949 -3.21 -11.97 -25.16
C ARG A 949 -4.41 -12.82 -24.69
N LYS A 950 -5.60 -12.70 -25.30
CA LYS A 950 -6.77 -13.53 -24.96
C LYS A 950 -6.73 -14.89 -25.65
N THR A 951 -6.21 -15.00 -26.87
CA THR A 951 -6.24 -16.25 -27.69
C THR A 951 -4.87 -16.93 -27.87
N LEU A 952 -3.77 -16.25 -27.53
CA LEU A 952 -2.38 -16.64 -27.82
C LEU A 952 -2.03 -16.80 -29.31
N GLU A 953 -2.91 -16.41 -30.22
CA GLU A 953 -2.65 -16.41 -31.66
C GLU A 953 -1.70 -15.26 -32.05
N THR A 954 -0.77 -15.54 -32.95
CA THR A 954 0.23 -14.59 -33.47
C THR A 954 -0.33 -13.76 -34.64
N SER A 955 0.53 -13.01 -35.34
CA SER A 955 0.19 -12.41 -36.65
C SER A 955 -0.12 -13.45 -37.74
N MET A 956 0.32 -14.71 -37.57
CA MET A 956 0.04 -15.80 -38.50
C MET A 956 -1.11 -16.67 -37.99
N LYS A 957 -2.19 -16.76 -38.80
CA LYS A 957 -3.38 -17.55 -38.49
C LYS A 957 -3.02 -19.03 -38.26
N GLY A 958 -3.52 -19.61 -37.17
CA GLY A 958 -3.23 -21.00 -36.77
C GLY A 958 -1.84 -21.22 -36.15
N VAL A 959 -1.05 -20.16 -35.99
CA VAL A 959 0.23 -20.17 -35.25
C VAL A 959 0.04 -19.44 -33.93
N PHE A 960 0.28 -20.16 -32.84
CA PHE A 960 0.12 -19.69 -31.46
C PHE A 960 1.48 -19.61 -30.78
N ALA A 961 1.66 -18.71 -29.81
CA ALA A 961 2.91 -18.60 -29.04
C ALA A 961 2.64 -18.39 -27.54
N GLY A 962 3.55 -18.89 -26.69
CA GLY A 962 3.39 -18.79 -25.24
C GLY A 962 4.64 -19.14 -24.44
N GLY A 963 4.55 -19.01 -23.12
CA GLY A 963 5.70 -19.06 -22.22
C GLY A 963 6.62 -17.84 -22.40
N ASP A 964 7.88 -17.99 -22.02
CA ASP A 964 8.84 -16.87 -21.95
C ASP A 964 9.10 -16.20 -23.31
N LEU A 965 8.86 -16.91 -24.42
CA LEU A 965 8.89 -16.39 -25.79
C LEU A 965 7.94 -15.19 -26.02
N VAL A 966 6.88 -15.09 -25.22
CA VAL A 966 5.88 -14.02 -25.27
C VAL A 966 5.98 -13.10 -24.06
N THR A 967 6.20 -13.62 -22.85
CA THR A 967 6.21 -12.81 -21.63
C THR A 967 7.57 -12.19 -21.32
N GLY A 968 8.66 -12.69 -21.93
CA GLY A 968 9.96 -12.69 -21.30
C GLY A 968 10.00 -13.66 -20.10
N PRO A 969 11.15 -13.75 -19.40
CA PRO A 969 11.35 -14.68 -18.30
C PRO A 969 10.28 -14.53 -17.22
N ASN A 970 9.63 -15.64 -16.89
CA ASN A 970 8.53 -15.66 -15.95
C ASN A 970 8.56 -16.93 -15.08
N THR A 971 7.58 -17.05 -14.18
CA THR A 971 7.50 -18.19 -13.26
C THR A 971 7.11 -19.48 -13.99
N VAL A 972 7.61 -20.61 -13.50
CA VAL A 972 7.26 -21.95 -14.04
C VAL A 972 5.74 -22.17 -14.08
N ILE A 973 5.00 -21.66 -13.09
CA ILE A 973 3.54 -21.84 -13.02
C ILE A 973 2.81 -21.03 -14.10
N ASP A 974 3.32 -19.86 -14.50
CA ASP A 974 2.78 -19.09 -15.64
C ASP A 974 3.11 -19.75 -16.99
N ALA A 975 4.28 -20.36 -17.14
CA ALA A 975 4.63 -21.12 -18.34
C ALA A 975 3.68 -22.33 -18.56
N ILE A 976 3.37 -23.07 -17.48
CA ILE A 976 2.39 -24.16 -17.50
C ILE A 976 0.99 -23.61 -17.86
N ALA A 977 0.59 -22.47 -17.29
CA ALA A 977 -0.68 -21.82 -17.60
C ALA A 977 -0.80 -21.41 -19.08
N ALA A 978 0.28 -20.86 -19.66
CA ALA A 978 0.34 -20.54 -21.08
C ALA A 978 0.15 -21.80 -21.95
N GLY A 979 0.75 -22.92 -21.57
CA GLY A 979 0.55 -24.22 -22.23
C GLY A 979 -0.91 -24.71 -22.18
N LYS A 980 -1.56 -24.65 -21.00
CA LYS A 980 -2.99 -25.03 -20.85
C LYS A 980 -3.88 -24.16 -21.74
N LYS A 981 -3.63 -22.85 -21.72
CA LYS A 981 -4.38 -21.87 -22.50
C LYS A 981 -4.19 -22.06 -24.01
N ALA A 982 -2.96 -22.31 -24.46
CA ALA A 982 -2.67 -22.58 -25.87
C ALA A 982 -3.41 -23.82 -26.37
N ALA A 983 -3.42 -24.92 -25.58
CA ALA A 983 -4.17 -26.12 -25.92
C ALA A 983 -5.68 -25.86 -26.08
N GLN A 984 -6.28 -25.05 -25.20
CA GLN A 984 -7.69 -24.65 -25.30
C GLN A 984 -7.95 -23.78 -26.54
N SER A 985 -7.10 -22.80 -26.83
CA SER A 985 -7.27 -21.92 -28.00
C SER A 985 -7.08 -22.68 -29.32
N ILE A 986 -6.13 -23.61 -29.39
CA ILE A 986 -5.91 -24.49 -30.55
C ILE A 986 -7.08 -25.46 -30.76
N ASP A 987 -7.61 -26.09 -29.70
CA ASP A 987 -8.79 -26.96 -29.81
C ASP A 987 -10.01 -26.21 -30.34
N ARG A 988 -10.21 -24.95 -29.92
CA ARG A 988 -11.30 -24.10 -30.41
C ARG A 988 -11.09 -23.65 -31.85
N PHE A 989 -9.86 -23.27 -32.22
CA PHE A 989 -9.46 -22.96 -33.59
C PHE A 989 -9.77 -24.13 -34.54
N LEU A 990 -9.29 -25.33 -34.20
CA LEU A 990 -9.49 -26.56 -34.99
C LEU A 990 -10.95 -27.05 -35.03
N GLN A 991 -11.82 -26.54 -34.16
CA GLN A 991 -13.26 -26.79 -34.16
C GLN A 991 -14.07 -25.64 -34.79
N ASN A 992 -13.43 -24.61 -35.36
CA ASN A 992 -14.07 -23.38 -35.86
C ASN A 992 -14.99 -22.71 -34.82
N LYS A 993 -14.64 -22.80 -33.53
CA LYS A 993 -15.34 -22.13 -32.43
C LYS A 993 -14.70 -20.77 -32.14
N PRO A 994 -15.45 -19.77 -31.65
CA PRO A 994 -14.88 -18.49 -31.21
C PRO A 994 -13.72 -18.72 -30.24
N LEU A 995 -12.55 -18.16 -30.50
CA LEU A 995 -11.33 -18.44 -29.72
C LEU A 995 -11.44 -17.98 -28.26
N THR A 996 -12.21 -16.94 -28.01
CA THR A 996 -12.57 -16.44 -26.69
C THR A 996 -13.91 -17.00 -26.22
N ILE A 997 -14.06 -17.13 -24.90
CA ILE A 997 -15.33 -17.35 -24.20
C ILE A 997 -15.53 -16.24 -23.17
N PRO A 998 -16.78 -15.91 -22.81
CA PRO A 998 -17.03 -15.15 -21.59
C PRO A 998 -16.37 -15.87 -20.41
N ALA A 999 -15.67 -15.11 -19.57
CA ALA A 999 -15.10 -15.68 -18.35
C ALA A 999 -16.22 -16.08 -17.38
N THR A 1000 -15.98 -17.13 -16.60
CA THR A 1000 -16.86 -17.57 -15.51
C THR A 1000 -16.03 -17.74 -14.24
N PRO A 1001 -16.42 -17.12 -13.10
CA PRO A 1001 -15.74 -17.35 -11.83
C PRO A 1001 -15.80 -18.82 -11.44
N LYS A 1002 -14.64 -19.43 -11.18
CA LYS A 1002 -14.57 -20.81 -10.72
C LYS A 1002 -14.72 -20.84 -9.19
N LEU A 1003 -15.95 -20.78 -8.71
CA LEU A 1003 -16.27 -20.83 -7.28
C LEU A 1003 -16.05 -22.24 -6.69
N PRO A 1004 -15.67 -22.36 -5.40
CA PRO A 1004 -15.66 -23.64 -4.68
C PRO A 1004 -17.03 -24.32 -4.73
N SER A 1005 -17.04 -25.62 -5.05
CA SER A 1005 -18.26 -26.39 -5.33
C SER A 1005 -18.39 -27.69 -4.53
N VAL A 1006 -17.36 -28.08 -3.79
CA VAL A 1006 -17.32 -29.32 -2.99
C VAL A 1006 -17.23 -28.94 -1.52
N PHE A 1007 -18.18 -29.41 -0.71
CA PHE A 1007 -18.15 -29.23 0.74
C PHE A 1007 -17.32 -30.34 1.40
N ILE A 1008 -16.28 -29.96 2.15
CA ILE A 1008 -15.54 -30.87 3.03
C ILE A 1008 -15.73 -30.40 4.46
N GLU A 1009 -16.29 -31.25 5.32
CA GLU A 1009 -16.57 -30.90 6.71
C GLU A 1009 -15.27 -30.53 7.45
N PRO A 1010 -15.12 -29.31 8.00
CA PRO A 1010 -13.92 -28.92 8.73
C PRO A 1010 -13.71 -29.83 9.96
N ALA A 1011 -12.45 -30.03 10.38
CA ALA A 1011 -12.20 -30.62 11.69
C ALA A 1011 -12.69 -29.66 12.80
N ALA A 1012 -13.16 -30.24 13.90
CA ALA A 1012 -13.31 -29.49 15.14
C ALA A 1012 -11.91 -29.09 15.63
N VAL A 1013 -11.66 -27.79 15.73
CA VAL A 1013 -10.42 -27.24 16.26
C VAL A 1013 -10.77 -26.46 17.52
N ASP A 1014 -10.03 -26.69 18.60
CA ASP A 1014 -10.07 -25.84 19.79
C ASP A 1014 -9.58 -24.43 19.39
N GLU A 1015 -10.43 -23.42 19.56
CA GLU A 1015 -10.13 -22.04 19.17
C GLU A 1015 -8.86 -21.51 19.85
N THR A 1016 -8.61 -21.95 21.09
CA THR A 1016 -7.42 -21.61 21.89
C THR A 1016 -6.15 -22.21 21.29
N ALA A 1017 -6.24 -23.43 20.75
CA ALA A 1017 -5.12 -24.10 20.09
C ALA A 1017 -4.87 -23.54 18.68
N ALA A 1018 -5.93 -23.18 17.95
CA ALA A 1018 -5.83 -22.61 16.60
C ALA A 1018 -5.05 -21.29 16.57
N GLN A 1019 -5.27 -20.42 17.56
CA GLN A 1019 -4.61 -19.12 17.66
C GLN A 1019 -3.11 -19.21 18.03
N ALA A 1020 -2.65 -20.34 18.58
CA ALA A 1020 -1.26 -20.55 18.99
C ALA A 1020 -0.35 -21.14 17.89
N LEU A 1021 -0.91 -21.63 16.79
CA LEU A 1021 -0.16 -22.34 15.74
C LEU A 1021 0.54 -21.39 14.76
N ARG A 1022 1.85 -21.23 14.94
CA ARG A 1022 2.75 -20.62 13.95
C ARG A 1022 2.86 -21.46 12.68
N ARG A 1023 3.25 -20.80 11.58
CA ARG A 1023 3.55 -21.45 10.31
C ARG A 1023 4.70 -22.44 10.48
N VAL A 1024 4.54 -23.66 9.96
CA VAL A 1024 5.61 -24.67 9.96
C VAL A 1024 6.43 -24.56 8.68
N GLU A 1025 7.72 -24.21 8.81
CA GLU A 1025 8.65 -24.24 7.70
C GLU A 1025 9.30 -25.64 7.52
N PRO A 1026 9.46 -26.14 6.28
CA PRO A 1026 10.10 -27.43 6.05
C PRO A 1026 11.57 -27.41 6.44
N ALA A 1027 12.05 -28.53 7.00
CA ALA A 1027 13.46 -28.69 7.35
C ALA A 1027 14.37 -28.48 6.14
N VAL A 1028 15.50 -27.80 6.36
CA VAL A 1028 16.56 -27.57 5.36
C VAL A 1028 17.87 -28.21 5.80
N LEU A 1029 18.67 -28.69 4.84
CA LEU A 1029 20.03 -29.14 5.13
C LEU A 1029 20.85 -28.02 5.79
N PRO A 1030 21.77 -28.33 6.74
CA PRO A 1030 22.62 -27.30 7.35
C PRO A 1030 23.62 -26.74 6.31
N PRO A 1031 23.99 -25.45 6.37
CA PRO A 1031 24.82 -24.81 5.33
C PRO A 1031 26.14 -25.52 5.04
N SER A 1032 26.80 -26.05 6.07
CA SER A 1032 28.04 -26.85 5.97
C SER A 1032 27.89 -28.14 5.17
N ALA A 1033 26.67 -28.66 5.01
CA ALA A 1033 26.34 -29.77 4.12
C ALA A 1033 25.86 -29.29 2.74
N ARG A 1034 25.18 -28.13 2.65
CA ARG A 1034 24.70 -27.57 1.38
C ARG A 1034 25.83 -27.26 0.39
N ILE A 1035 26.95 -26.73 0.88
CA ILE A 1035 28.10 -26.33 0.04
C ILE A 1035 28.89 -27.51 -0.54
N LYS A 1036 28.73 -28.73 0.00
CA LYS A 1036 29.55 -29.90 -0.36
C LYS A 1036 28.92 -30.81 -1.43
N ASN A 1037 27.72 -30.49 -1.91
CA ASN A 1037 26.98 -31.31 -2.87
C ASN A 1037 25.80 -30.53 -3.49
N PHE A 1038 25.12 -31.16 -4.44
CA PHE A 1038 23.91 -30.67 -5.09
C PHE A 1038 22.66 -31.49 -4.72
N ARG A 1039 22.61 -32.05 -3.50
CA ARG A 1039 21.40 -32.70 -2.98
C ARG A 1039 20.31 -31.66 -2.74
N GLU A 1040 19.05 -32.10 -2.80
CA GLU A 1040 17.89 -31.25 -2.53
C GLU A 1040 17.99 -30.65 -1.11
N VAL A 1041 17.93 -29.31 -0.99
CA VAL A 1041 18.20 -28.60 0.26
C VAL A 1041 17.01 -28.60 1.21
N THR A 1042 15.83 -28.24 0.71
CA THR A 1042 14.58 -28.27 1.47
C THR A 1042 14.01 -29.68 1.46
N MET A 1043 13.44 -30.14 2.57
CA MET A 1043 12.77 -31.44 2.68
C MET A 1043 11.24 -31.31 2.59
N ALA A 1044 10.51 -32.44 2.57
CA ALA A 1044 9.06 -32.44 2.75
C ALA A 1044 8.69 -32.31 4.23
N LEU A 1045 7.50 -31.78 4.53
CA LEU A 1045 6.98 -31.75 5.90
C LEU A 1045 6.70 -33.18 6.42
N PRO A 1046 6.97 -33.48 7.70
CA PRO A 1046 6.34 -34.59 8.42
C PRO A 1046 4.81 -34.54 8.36
N GLU A 1047 4.16 -35.70 8.53
CA GLU A 1047 2.71 -35.84 8.37
C GLU A 1047 1.89 -35.09 9.43
N ASP A 1048 2.32 -35.16 10.68
CA ASP A 1048 1.76 -34.39 11.80
C ASP A 1048 1.84 -32.88 11.55
N GLN A 1049 3.00 -32.41 11.06
CA GLN A 1049 3.25 -31.01 10.74
C GLN A 1049 2.44 -30.54 9.52
N ALA A 1050 2.36 -31.35 8.46
CA ALA A 1050 1.55 -31.03 7.29
C ALA A 1050 0.05 -30.90 7.66
N ARG A 1051 -0.47 -31.80 8.50
CA ARG A 1051 -1.86 -31.72 8.99
C ARG A 1051 -2.08 -30.55 9.93
N ALA A 1052 -1.13 -30.21 10.79
CA ALA A 1052 -1.19 -29.03 11.65
C ALA A 1052 -1.23 -27.73 10.83
N GLU A 1053 -0.38 -27.62 9.80
CA GLU A 1053 -0.36 -26.47 8.88
C GLU A 1053 -1.68 -26.33 8.11
N CYS A 1054 -2.30 -27.44 7.69
CA CYS A 1054 -3.64 -27.40 7.06
C CYS A 1054 -4.73 -26.85 7.99
N ARG A 1055 -4.66 -27.10 9.30
CA ARG A 1055 -5.67 -26.60 10.28
C ARG A 1055 -5.64 -25.10 10.49
N ARG A 1056 -4.56 -24.43 10.11
CA ARG A 1056 -4.45 -22.96 10.11
C ARG A 1056 -5.33 -22.31 9.02
N CYS A 1057 -5.79 -23.08 8.03
CA CYS A 1057 -6.57 -22.55 6.92
C CYS A 1057 -7.95 -22.02 7.36
N LEU A 1058 -8.24 -20.75 7.07
CA LEU A 1058 -9.53 -20.08 7.34
C LEU A 1058 -10.72 -20.60 6.51
N ARG A 1059 -10.58 -21.71 5.79
CA ARG A 1059 -11.64 -22.39 5.01
C ARG A 1059 -12.57 -21.46 4.22
N CYS A 1060 -11.97 -20.54 3.44
CA CYS A 1060 -12.69 -19.54 2.64
C CYS A 1060 -13.64 -20.15 1.58
N ASP A 1061 -13.53 -21.45 1.32
CA ASP A 1061 -14.46 -22.23 0.52
C ASP A 1061 -15.86 -22.38 1.14
N LEU A 1062 -15.98 -22.33 2.47
CA LEU A 1062 -17.25 -22.45 3.21
C LEU A 1062 -18.18 -21.25 3.01
N ALA A 1063 -17.68 -20.14 2.43
CA ALA A 1063 -18.53 -19.03 1.98
C ALA A 1063 -19.38 -19.38 0.75
N PHE A 1064 -19.07 -20.48 0.06
CA PHE A 1064 -19.72 -20.93 -1.18
C PHE A 1064 -20.29 -22.35 -1.08
N THR A 1065 -19.83 -23.14 -0.10
CA THR A 1065 -20.22 -24.54 0.09
C THR A 1065 -20.81 -24.77 1.48
N SER A 1066 -21.91 -25.51 1.56
CA SER A 1066 -22.56 -25.89 2.80
C SER A 1066 -22.85 -27.39 2.83
N LYS A 1067 -23.07 -27.94 4.04
CA LYS A 1067 -23.46 -29.34 4.22
C LYS A 1067 -24.84 -29.54 3.57
N GLN A 1068 -24.90 -30.27 2.46
CA GLN A 1068 -26.17 -30.56 1.80
C GLN A 1068 -27.05 -31.44 2.70
N THR A 1069 -28.09 -30.84 3.27
CA THR A 1069 -29.19 -31.60 3.89
C THR A 1069 -29.89 -32.39 2.80
N ILE A 1070 -29.90 -33.72 2.92
CA ILE A 1070 -30.52 -34.61 1.93
C ILE A 1070 -32.02 -34.28 1.86
N GLY A 1071 -32.49 -33.65 0.78
CA GLY A 1071 -33.92 -33.46 0.51
C GLY A 1071 -34.42 -32.10 0.00
N GLN A 1072 -33.57 -31.08 -0.23
CA GLN A 1072 -34.03 -29.81 -0.83
C GLN A 1072 -33.32 -29.46 -2.15
N PRO A 1073 -34.04 -28.95 -3.18
CA PRO A 1073 -33.43 -28.44 -4.40
C PRO A 1073 -32.72 -27.10 -4.15
N MET A 1074 -31.74 -26.76 -5.01
CA MET A 1074 -30.94 -25.53 -4.89
C MET A 1074 -31.82 -24.26 -4.89
N ALA A 1075 -32.08 -23.72 -3.69
CA ALA A 1075 -32.55 -22.35 -3.55
C ALA A 1075 -31.37 -21.38 -3.81
N VAL A 1076 -31.58 -20.43 -4.72
CA VAL A 1076 -30.65 -19.31 -4.90
C VAL A 1076 -30.64 -18.49 -3.61
N ALA A 1077 -29.51 -18.46 -2.92
CA ALA A 1077 -29.37 -17.76 -1.65
C ALA A 1077 -29.55 -16.24 -1.82
N MET A 1078 -30.77 -15.75 -1.59
CA MET A 1078 -31.02 -14.33 -1.39
C MET A 1078 -30.63 -13.98 0.05
N GLY A 1079 -29.42 -13.41 0.20
CA GLY A 1079 -28.90 -12.99 1.50
C GLY A 1079 -29.66 -11.80 2.06
N GLY A 1080 -30.58 -12.07 2.98
CA GLY A 1080 -31.05 -11.09 3.96
C GLY A 1080 -30.31 -11.31 5.27
N VAL A 1081 -29.40 -10.40 5.63
CA VAL A 1081 -28.79 -10.39 6.96
C VAL A 1081 -29.75 -9.66 7.89
N GLN A 1082 -30.41 -10.39 8.79
CA GLN A 1082 -30.97 -9.78 10.00
C GLN A 1082 -29.82 -9.55 10.97
N HIS A 1083 -29.72 -8.32 11.47
CA HIS A 1083 -28.89 -7.97 12.60
C HIS A 1083 -29.72 -8.09 13.88
N ASP A 1084 -29.20 -8.86 14.84
CA ASP A 1084 -29.38 -8.64 16.28
C ASP A 1084 -28.04 -8.12 16.84
#